data_AF-A0A9X1ZJ00-F1
#
_entry.id   AF-A0A9X1ZJ00-F1
#
_cell.length_a   1.000
_cell.length_b   1.000
_cell.length_c   1.000
_cell.angle_alpha   90.00
_cell.angle_beta   90.00
_cell.angle_gamma   90.00
#
_symmetry.space_group_name_H-M   'P 1'
#
loop_
_entity.id
_entity.type
_entity.pdbx_description
1 polymer ?
#
loop_
_entity_poly.entity_id
_entity_poly.type
_entity_poly.pdbx_seq_one_letter_code
_entity_poly.pdbx_strand_id
1 'polypeptide(L)'
;MKSNMFSFSLPELPSINGIDKDLAEDFLSIGGGEIILPSFPPKTLKEIVKLVDEGLYANISICEWLDVIENPLQWQNLCEDDVFDACRAVWTAICSNKILGNIAFFKVALALDGKPSSIVYQLLETMEIARTTKGLDSIVSQKIDWLLALYKSDFKVMILDCYSKKMTPKQRVKSLRLPLANTYIQKVASLIISVLQENLHTKSDVLWITSCFYSLDTTKDRIKYCDEFVRKLQIDTYGEVSTTIIEEHCLPMKKDTYWYELSVEARALLKRKFNLSNFFELKLITRMLCSQNAAQQLALEEFEQRQIKSRASFWSNYSERFNRIRVLLPQTSYEYIEEQMRAIPANVEVLKACSNFQTEILIFELEKVIIVEFLRGQFSETRIFKNIEWNAKALFNNGALSIKDILDFVQADIHDHLTSWQHFCEKLLREKYTILPNKRTEFFVGLPKTAARYSYETGIVKPSSTFLKDRAEKMEMWLRNFWKLELMNPKYGDSKELSDAGATLYSRAIVAKELDSEKAHMQLLEQAASENNNQAKWQLGLMLMQGTAPQRTKGEDLIMNIAEAGHKEAAVFAKAANLSRFAKKKLEFQKVITSLNTVRKIWIGYSSYYGWVILDRNLIQNQSGRKNSLLFQTYPGEKIFSVERANWNEPQFIYADKYVGVASDKDLAQLAKLLERY
;
A
#
# COMPACT_ATOMS: atom_id res chain seq x y z
N MET A 1 -67.84 -23.83 -26.73
CA MET A 1 -66.77 -23.36 -25.83
C MET A 1 -65.52 -23.18 -26.69
N LYS A 2 -65.29 -21.96 -27.23
CA LYS A 2 -64.33 -20.92 -26.76
C LYS A 2 -62.88 -21.46 -26.70
N SER A 3 -62.07 -21.24 -27.74
CA SER A 3 -61.17 -20.08 -27.98
C SER A 3 -59.87 -20.20 -27.19
N ASN A 4 -58.65 -19.93 -27.65
CA ASN A 4 -58.16 -19.21 -28.82
C ASN A 4 -56.69 -19.63 -29.08
N MET A 5 -56.24 -19.37 -30.31
CA MET A 5 -54.87 -19.45 -30.80
C MET A 5 -53.86 -18.72 -29.91
N PHE A 6 -52.64 -19.23 -29.89
CA PHE A 6 -51.44 -18.52 -29.43
C PHE A 6 -51.34 -17.14 -30.09
N SER A 7 -51.52 -16.07 -29.32
CA SER A 7 -51.08 -14.72 -29.71
C SER A 7 -49.71 -14.46 -29.10
N PHE A 8 -48.71 -14.18 -29.93
CA PHE A 8 -47.49 -13.55 -29.45
C PHE A 8 -47.84 -12.14 -28.98
N SER A 9 -47.69 -11.89 -27.67
CA SER A 9 -47.66 -10.53 -27.16
C SER A 9 -46.39 -9.86 -27.67
N LEU A 10 -46.56 -8.82 -28.50
CA LEU A 10 -45.51 -7.84 -28.75
C LEU A 10 -45.01 -7.32 -27.39
N PRO A 11 -43.69 -7.12 -27.23
CA PRO A 11 -43.17 -6.49 -26.02
C PRO A 11 -43.86 -5.13 -25.84
N GLU A 12 -44.33 -4.86 -24.63
CA GLU A 12 -44.84 -3.54 -24.26
C GLU A 12 -43.72 -2.53 -24.49
N LEU A 13 -43.87 -1.71 -25.53
CA LEU A 13 -43.08 -0.50 -25.66
C LEU A 13 -43.34 0.33 -24.41
N PRO A 14 -42.31 0.81 -23.70
CA PRO A 14 -42.50 1.70 -22.56
C PRO A 14 -43.33 2.90 -23.01
N SER A 15 -44.60 2.92 -22.62
CA SER A 15 -45.44 4.09 -22.74
C SER A 15 -44.88 5.12 -21.79
N ILE A 16 -44.38 6.21 -22.36
CA ILE A 16 -43.79 7.37 -21.67
C ILE A 16 -42.30 7.16 -21.34
N ASN A 17 -41.48 6.97 -22.38
CA ASN A 17 -40.29 7.82 -22.48
C ASN A 17 -40.81 9.24 -22.77
N GLY A 18 -41.15 9.96 -21.72
CA GLY A 18 -41.19 11.42 -21.79
C GLY A 18 -39.79 11.87 -22.15
N ILE A 19 -39.54 12.08 -23.44
CA ILE A 19 -38.66 13.17 -23.82
C ILE A 19 -39.29 14.35 -23.11
N ASP A 20 -38.63 14.89 -22.08
CA ASP A 20 -38.98 16.19 -21.53
C ASP A 20 -39.09 17.13 -22.74
N LYS A 21 -40.33 17.37 -23.18
CA LYS A 21 -40.66 18.35 -24.21
C LYS A 21 -40.34 19.78 -23.72
N ASP A 22 -39.99 19.92 -22.45
CA ASP A 22 -39.80 21.18 -21.76
C ASP A 22 -38.44 21.87 -22.02
N LEU A 23 -37.53 21.30 -22.82
CA LEU A 23 -36.26 21.96 -23.16
C LEU A 23 -36.16 22.50 -24.59
N ALA A 24 -36.97 21.98 -25.51
CA ALA A 24 -36.96 22.42 -26.92
C ALA A 24 -38.09 23.41 -27.24
N GLU A 25 -39.27 23.26 -26.64
CA GLU A 25 -40.41 24.16 -26.89
C GLU A 25 -40.21 25.54 -26.22
N ASP A 26 -39.48 25.62 -25.11
CA ASP A 26 -39.12 26.89 -24.46
C ASP A 26 -38.00 27.66 -25.19
N PHE A 27 -37.23 27.01 -26.06
CA PHE A 27 -36.19 27.65 -26.88
C PHE A 27 -36.72 28.15 -28.24
N LEU A 28 -37.88 27.65 -28.68
CA LEU A 28 -38.45 27.90 -30.01
C LEU A 28 -39.81 28.62 -29.99
N SER A 29 -40.22 29.16 -28.85
CA SER A 29 -41.27 30.20 -28.84
C SER A 29 -40.69 31.48 -29.47
N ILE A 30 -40.67 31.52 -30.80
CA ILE A 30 -40.48 32.72 -31.61
C ILE A 30 -41.61 33.67 -31.20
N GLY A 31 -41.32 34.53 -30.22
CA GLY A 31 -42.24 35.54 -29.72
C GLY A 31 -42.74 36.41 -30.86
N GLY A 32 -44.04 36.77 -30.81
CA GLY A 32 -44.77 37.49 -31.84
C GLY A 32 -44.33 38.93 -32.07
N GLY A 33 -43.10 39.14 -32.54
CA GLY A 33 -42.66 40.33 -33.26
C GLY A 33 -42.81 40.14 -34.76
N GLU A 34 -42.88 41.23 -35.53
CA GLU A 34 -42.87 41.20 -37.00
C GLU A 34 -41.69 40.37 -37.51
N ILE A 35 -41.98 39.25 -38.16
CA ILE A 35 -40.96 38.34 -38.71
C ILE A 35 -40.41 38.98 -39.98
N ILE A 36 -39.21 39.55 -39.90
CA ILE A 36 -38.47 40.04 -41.06
C ILE A 36 -37.97 38.84 -41.86
N LEU A 37 -38.46 38.72 -43.10
CA LEU A 37 -38.04 37.68 -44.02
C LEU A 37 -36.61 37.94 -44.54
N PRO A 38 -35.79 36.89 -44.74
CA PRO A 38 -34.48 37.04 -45.36
C PRO A 38 -34.60 37.54 -46.80
N SER A 39 -33.65 38.36 -47.24
CA SER A 39 -33.57 38.78 -48.64
C SER A 39 -33.07 37.67 -49.55
N PHE A 40 -33.46 37.72 -50.82
CA PHE A 40 -32.97 36.81 -51.86
C PHE A 40 -32.36 37.63 -53.00
N PRO A 41 -31.05 37.53 -53.27
CA PRO A 41 -30.05 36.72 -52.54
C PRO A 41 -29.81 37.22 -51.10
N PRO A 42 -29.28 36.38 -50.19
CA PRO A 42 -28.94 36.78 -48.82
C PRO A 42 -27.94 37.93 -48.82
N LYS A 43 -28.05 38.85 -47.85
CA LYS A 43 -27.11 39.97 -47.72
C LYS A 43 -25.70 39.47 -47.48
N THR A 44 -24.74 40.11 -48.15
CA THR A 44 -23.32 39.90 -47.90
C THR A 44 -22.90 40.55 -46.59
N LEU A 45 -21.78 40.10 -46.01
CA LEU A 45 -21.24 40.69 -44.78
C LEU A 45 -21.02 42.21 -44.90
N LYS A 46 -20.53 42.70 -46.05
CA LYS A 46 -20.32 44.14 -46.29
C LYS A 46 -21.62 44.95 -46.26
N GLU A 47 -22.70 44.40 -46.81
CA GLU A 47 -24.03 45.03 -46.76
C GLU A 47 -24.59 45.05 -45.34
N ILE A 48 -24.36 43.98 -44.58
CA ILE A 48 -24.75 43.89 -43.16
C ILE A 48 -24.00 44.93 -42.32
N VAL A 49 -22.68 45.08 -42.51
CA VAL A 49 -21.88 46.11 -41.81
C VAL A 49 -22.41 47.51 -42.10
N LYS A 50 -22.66 47.82 -43.37
CA LYS A 50 -23.23 49.12 -43.78
C LYS A 50 -24.58 49.40 -43.10
N LEU A 51 -25.48 48.41 -43.07
CA LEU A 51 -26.77 48.55 -42.39
C LEU A 51 -26.64 48.74 -40.88
N VAL A 52 -25.65 48.12 -40.24
CA VAL A 52 -25.37 48.34 -38.81
C VAL A 52 -24.84 49.75 -38.57
N ASP A 53 -23.90 50.22 -39.39
CA ASP A 53 -23.32 51.57 -39.26
C ASP A 53 -24.37 52.67 -39.50
N GLU A 54 -25.38 52.40 -40.34
CA GLU A 54 -26.56 53.27 -40.56
C GLU A 54 -27.63 53.15 -39.45
N GLY A 55 -27.44 52.28 -38.44
CA GLY A 55 -28.39 52.06 -37.35
C GLY A 55 -29.64 51.27 -37.74
N LEU A 56 -29.64 50.64 -38.93
CA LEU A 56 -30.76 49.89 -39.51
C LEU A 56 -30.67 48.38 -39.22
N TYR A 57 -30.20 48.00 -38.03
CA TYR A 57 -30.03 46.61 -37.62
C TYR A 57 -31.34 45.83 -37.55
N ALA A 58 -32.48 46.52 -37.39
CA ALA A 58 -33.81 45.93 -37.40
C ALA A 58 -34.25 45.44 -38.79
N ASN A 59 -33.55 45.80 -39.88
CA ASN A 59 -33.89 45.37 -41.25
C ASN A 59 -33.19 44.07 -41.68
N ILE A 60 -32.43 43.44 -40.78
CA ILE A 60 -31.66 42.23 -41.05
C ILE A 60 -32.34 41.07 -40.37
N SER A 61 -32.70 40.04 -41.14
CA SER A 61 -33.37 38.86 -40.62
C SER A 61 -32.43 38.04 -39.72
N ILE A 62 -33.00 37.25 -38.81
CA ILE A 62 -32.19 36.33 -37.98
C ILE A 62 -31.42 35.31 -38.83
N CYS A 63 -31.97 34.89 -39.97
CA CYS A 63 -31.30 33.94 -40.87
C CYS A 63 -30.05 34.54 -41.52
N GLU A 64 -30.09 35.81 -41.93
CA GLU A 64 -28.91 36.51 -42.46
C GLU A 64 -27.84 36.71 -41.40
N TRP A 65 -28.24 36.99 -40.15
CA TRP A 65 -27.31 37.03 -39.03
C TRP A 65 -26.67 35.68 -38.73
N LEU A 66 -27.43 34.60 -38.80
CA LEU A 66 -26.91 33.25 -38.61
C LEU A 66 -25.98 32.85 -39.76
N ASP A 67 -26.28 33.22 -41.00
CA ASP A 67 -25.36 33.01 -42.14
C ASP A 67 -24.01 33.69 -41.87
N VAL A 68 -24.00 34.95 -41.41
CA VAL A 68 -22.74 35.64 -41.05
C VAL A 68 -21.99 34.96 -39.91
N ILE A 69 -22.67 34.51 -38.87
CA ILE A 69 -22.00 33.90 -37.70
C ILE A 69 -21.50 32.48 -38.01
N GLU A 70 -22.12 31.79 -38.97
CA GLU A 70 -21.88 30.35 -39.21
C GLU A 70 -21.17 30.02 -40.52
N ASN A 71 -21.22 30.89 -41.53
CA ASN A 71 -20.73 30.61 -42.88
C ASN A 71 -19.34 31.24 -43.10
N PRO A 72 -18.25 30.45 -43.15
CA PRO A 72 -16.91 30.99 -43.36
C PRO A 72 -16.74 31.67 -44.73
N LEU A 73 -17.58 31.35 -45.72
CA LEU A 73 -17.50 31.92 -47.07
C LEU A 73 -17.80 33.43 -47.07
N GLN A 74 -18.68 33.90 -46.16
CA GLN A 74 -18.99 35.33 -45.99
C GLN A 74 -17.77 36.16 -45.55
N TRP A 75 -16.76 35.49 -44.97
CA TRP A 75 -15.54 36.11 -44.45
C TRP A 75 -14.34 35.95 -45.39
N GLN A 76 -14.51 35.28 -46.53
CA GLN A 76 -13.47 35.14 -47.53
C GLN A 76 -13.29 36.44 -48.33
N ASN A 77 -12.06 36.75 -48.71
CA ASN A 77 -11.69 37.92 -49.54
C ASN A 77 -11.97 39.29 -48.91
N LEU A 78 -11.95 39.38 -47.57
CA LEU A 78 -11.95 40.65 -46.82
C LEU A 78 -10.52 41.06 -46.45
N CYS A 79 -10.22 42.35 -46.42
CA CYS A 79 -8.97 42.85 -45.84
C CYS A 79 -9.05 42.88 -44.31
N GLU A 80 -7.92 43.05 -43.62
CA GLU A 80 -7.89 43.08 -42.14
C GLU A 80 -8.79 44.16 -41.54
N ASP A 81 -8.83 45.35 -42.16
CA ASP A 81 -9.70 46.46 -41.72
C ASP A 81 -11.19 46.10 -41.88
N ASP A 82 -11.57 45.51 -43.03
CA ASP A 82 -12.93 45.05 -43.30
C ASP A 82 -13.36 43.95 -42.29
N VAL A 83 -12.45 43.06 -41.90
CA VAL A 83 -12.71 42.01 -40.90
C VAL A 83 -12.94 42.63 -39.51
N PHE A 84 -12.15 43.63 -39.13
CA PHE A 84 -12.32 44.29 -37.84
C PHE A 84 -13.65 45.06 -37.75
N ASP A 85 -13.99 45.80 -38.79
CA ASP A 85 -15.28 46.49 -38.91
C ASP A 85 -16.46 45.50 -38.89
N ALA A 86 -16.33 44.36 -39.59
CA ALA A 86 -17.30 43.30 -39.55
C ALA A 86 -17.46 42.70 -38.14
N CYS A 87 -16.37 42.37 -37.46
CA CYS A 87 -16.41 41.86 -36.08
C CYS A 87 -17.07 42.86 -35.12
N ARG A 88 -16.77 44.16 -35.22
CA ARG A 88 -17.43 45.21 -34.43
C ARG A 88 -18.93 45.22 -34.68
N ALA A 89 -19.35 45.23 -35.94
CA ALA A 89 -20.77 45.31 -36.32
C ALA A 89 -21.53 44.07 -35.84
N VAL A 90 -20.96 42.88 -36.04
CA VAL A 90 -21.55 41.60 -35.64
C VAL A 90 -21.65 41.49 -34.12
N TRP A 91 -20.60 41.83 -33.36
CA TRP A 91 -20.66 41.83 -31.89
C TRP A 91 -21.65 42.86 -31.33
N THR A 92 -21.75 44.03 -31.96
CA THR A 92 -22.76 45.03 -31.62
C THR A 92 -24.17 44.43 -31.77
N ALA A 93 -24.45 43.79 -32.91
CA ALA A 93 -25.74 43.14 -33.15
C ALA A 93 -26.02 41.97 -32.18
N ILE A 94 -25.03 41.12 -31.90
CA ILE A 94 -25.11 40.01 -30.92
C ILE A 94 -25.47 40.53 -29.53
N CYS A 95 -24.87 41.65 -29.11
CA CYS A 95 -25.11 42.25 -27.80
C CYS A 95 -26.46 42.98 -27.72
N SER A 96 -26.97 43.52 -28.83
CA SER A 96 -28.24 44.26 -28.89
C SER A 96 -29.45 43.37 -29.15
N ASN A 97 -29.31 42.24 -29.85
CA ASN A 97 -30.41 41.32 -30.14
C ASN A 97 -30.36 40.09 -29.23
N LYS A 98 -31.38 39.91 -28.38
CA LYS A 98 -31.43 38.84 -27.37
C LYS A 98 -31.42 37.43 -27.95
N ILE A 99 -32.12 37.19 -29.07
CA ILE A 99 -32.20 35.86 -29.70
C ILE A 99 -30.84 35.53 -30.32
N LEU A 100 -30.33 36.44 -31.15
CA LEU A 100 -29.03 36.31 -31.78
C LEU A 100 -27.91 36.13 -30.74
N GLY A 101 -27.94 36.96 -29.70
CA GLY A 101 -27.03 36.90 -28.56
C GLY A 101 -27.01 35.54 -27.89
N ASN A 102 -28.17 34.98 -27.56
CA ASN A 102 -28.24 33.66 -26.94
C ASN A 102 -27.66 32.57 -27.85
N ILE A 103 -27.96 32.59 -29.16
CA ILE A 103 -27.42 31.61 -30.11
C ILE A 103 -25.91 31.76 -30.25
N ALA A 104 -25.41 32.98 -30.45
CA ALA A 104 -24.00 33.25 -30.62
C ALA A 104 -23.19 32.88 -29.37
N PHE A 105 -23.57 33.35 -28.19
CA PHE A 105 -22.87 33.00 -26.95
C PHE A 105 -22.92 31.50 -26.64
N PHE A 106 -24.02 30.83 -26.98
CA PHE A 106 -24.12 29.38 -26.86
C PHE A 106 -23.10 28.67 -27.77
N LYS A 107 -23.00 29.09 -29.03
CA LYS A 107 -22.03 28.53 -29.99
C LYS A 107 -20.58 28.85 -29.64
N VAL A 108 -20.30 30.07 -29.14
CA VAL A 108 -18.97 30.42 -28.62
C VAL A 108 -18.60 29.48 -27.47
N ALA A 109 -19.50 29.30 -26.50
CA ALA A 109 -19.24 28.41 -25.37
C ALA A 109 -18.96 26.96 -25.79
N LEU A 110 -19.67 26.45 -26.81
CA LEU A 110 -19.38 25.13 -27.38
C LEU A 110 -18.00 25.08 -28.04
N ALA A 111 -17.65 26.09 -28.85
CA ALA A 111 -16.36 26.16 -29.52
C ALA A 111 -15.20 26.22 -28.52
N LEU A 112 -15.32 27.05 -27.48
CA LEU A 112 -14.30 27.19 -26.42
C LEU A 112 -14.15 25.91 -25.57
N ASP A 113 -15.21 25.11 -25.43
CA ASP A 113 -15.15 23.80 -24.78
C ASP A 113 -14.60 22.68 -25.69
N GLY A 114 -14.22 23.01 -26.93
CA GLY A 114 -13.68 22.06 -27.91
C GLY A 114 -14.75 21.17 -28.56
N LYS A 115 -16.03 21.56 -28.49
CA LYS A 115 -17.14 20.86 -29.13
C LYS A 115 -17.37 21.39 -30.54
N PRO A 116 -17.92 20.56 -31.45
CA PRO A 116 -18.31 21.03 -32.77
C PRO A 116 -19.26 22.24 -32.68
N SER A 117 -18.84 23.34 -33.30
CA SER A 117 -19.58 24.59 -33.37
C SER A 117 -19.36 25.19 -34.74
N SER A 118 -20.42 25.71 -35.36
CA SER A 118 -20.35 26.36 -36.68
C SER A 118 -19.87 27.80 -36.60
N ILE A 119 -19.59 28.34 -35.40
CA ILE A 119 -19.19 29.74 -35.28
C ILE A 119 -17.85 30.02 -35.97
N VAL A 120 -17.81 31.10 -36.74
CA VAL A 120 -16.60 31.52 -37.46
C VAL A 120 -15.48 31.91 -36.49
N TYR A 121 -14.23 31.63 -36.86
CA TYR A 121 -13.09 31.79 -35.98
C TYR A 121 -12.79 33.26 -35.63
N GLN A 122 -13.09 34.20 -36.56
CA GLN A 122 -12.87 35.63 -36.37
C GLN A 122 -13.63 36.16 -35.16
N LEU A 123 -14.85 35.65 -34.92
CA LEU A 123 -15.64 36.04 -33.76
C LEU A 123 -15.05 35.47 -32.46
N LEU A 124 -14.46 34.28 -32.48
CA LEU A 124 -13.80 33.71 -31.30
C LEU A 124 -12.59 34.55 -30.87
N GLU A 125 -11.76 34.97 -31.83
CA GLU A 125 -10.56 35.78 -31.55
C GLU A 125 -10.89 37.21 -31.11
N THR A 126 -11.99 37.77 -31.60
CA THR A 126 -12.37 39.17 -31.36
C THR A 126 -13.42 39.36 -30.26
N MET A 127 -13.72 38.33 -29.47
CA MET A 127 -14.75 38.41 -28.42
C MET A 127 -14.50 39.53 -27.40
N GLU A 128 -13.25 39.96 -27.19
CA GLU A 128 -12.95 41.13 -26.34
C GLU A 128 -13.63 42.42 -26.84
N ILE A 129 -13.87 42.56 -28.15
CA ILE A 129 -14.59 43.70 -28.74
C ILE A 129 -16.01 43.81 -28.16
N ALA A 130 -16.66 42.70 -27.84
CA ALA A 130 -18.02 42.68 -27.29
C ALA A 130 -18.16 43.48 -25.98
N ARG A 131 -17.06 43.71 -25.24
CA ARG A 131 -17.02 44.57 -24.05
C ARG A 131 -17.26 46.04 -24.33
N THR A 132 -16.92 46.48 -25.54
CA THR A 132 -16.90 47.90 -25.91
C THR A 132 -18.28 48.39 -26.36
N THR A 133 -19.24 47.48 -26.54
CA THR A 133 -20.61 47.79 -26.95
C THR A 133 -21.32 48.65 -25.91
N LYS A 134 -21.93 49.75 -26.36
CA LYS A 134 -22.69 50.67 -25.49
C LYS A 134 -24.01 50.04 -25.05
N GLY A 135 -24.40 50.24 -23.79
CA GLY A 135 -25.70 49.81 -23.27
C GLY A 135 -25.83 48.31 -23.00
N LEU A 136 -24.72 47.61 -22.76
CA LEU A 136 -24.72 46.18 -22.42
C LEU A 136 -25.59 45.89 -21.20
N ASP A 137 -26.49 44.91 -21.36
CA ASP A 137 -27.22 44.33 -20.24
C ASP A 137 -26.27 43.64 -19.26
N SER A 138 -26.61 43.65 -17.97
CA SER A 138 -25.78 43.08 -16.90
C SER A 138 -25.53 41.58 -17.09
N ILE A 139 -26.51 40.83 -17.61
CA ILE A 139 -26.34 39.40 -17.86
C ILE A 139 -25.39 39.20 -19.04
N VAL A 140 -25.53 39.98 -20.11
CA VAL A 140 -24.66 39.91 -21.29
C VAL A 140 -23.21 40.22 -20.91
N SER A 141 -22.98 41.25 -20.10
CA SER A 141 -21.66 41.55 -19.54
C SER A 141 -21.10 40.36 -18.77
N GLN A 142 -21.87 39.72 -17.90
CA GLN A 142 -21.40 38.55 -17.15
C GLN A 142 -21.11 37.34 -18.05
N LYS A 143 -21.88 37.13 -19.13
CA LYS A 143 -21.60 36.07 -20.11
C LYS A 143 -20.25 36.29 -20.78
N ILE A 144 -19.97 37.51 -21.22
CA ILE A 144 -18.69 37.84 -21.87
C ILE A 144 -17.53 37.61 -20.88
N ASP A 145 -17.70 37.90 -19.58
CA ASP A 145 -16.63 37.77 -18.56
C ASP A 145 -16.29 36.29 -18.38
N TRP A 146 -17.34 35.49 -18.25
CA TRP A 146 -17.23 34.04 -18.12
C TRP A 146 -16.56 33.40 -19.34
N LEU A 147 -16.94 33.81 -20.55
CA LEU A 147 -16.37 33.26 -21.79
C LEU A 147 -14.93 33.72 -22.02
N LEU A 148 -14.58 34.96 -21.67
CA LEU A 148 -13.19 35.44 -21.74
C LEU A 148 -12.28 34.70 -20.75
N ALA A 149 -12.78 34.44 -19.53
CA ALA A 149 -12.06 33.61 -18.57
C ALA A 149 -11.86 32.18 -19.10
N LEU A 150 -12.88 31.60 -19.74
CA LEU A 150 -12.79 30.28 -20.38
C LEU A 150 -11.78 30.27 -21.54
N TYR A 151 -11.80 31.28 -22.41
CA TYR A 151 -10.85 31.43 -23.52
C TYR A 151 -9.40 31.49 -23.03
N LYS A 152 -9.15 32.22 -21.94
CA LYS A 152 -7.82 32.32 -21.30
C LYS A 152 -7.49 31.12 -20.41
N SER A 153 -8.38 30.13 -20.28
CA SER A 153 -8.28 29.01 -19.33
C SER A 153 -8.06 29.45 -17.88
N ASP A 154 -8.54 30.64 -17.50
CA ASP A 154 -8.43 31.20 -16.16
C ASP A 154 -9.59 30.69 -15.27
N PHE A 155 -9.47 29.43 -14.85
CA PHE A 155 -10.46 28.80 -13.98
C PHE A 155 -10.55 29.47 -12.60
N LYS A 156 -9.50 30.19 -12.18
CA LYS A 156 -9.49 30.88 -10.88
C LYS A 156 -10.50 32.02 -10.87
N VAL A 157 -10.53 32.83 -11.93
CA VAL A 157 -11.53 33.91 -12.08
C VAL A 157 -12.94 33.35 -12.09
N MET A 158 -13.18 32.24 -12.79
CA MET A 158 -14.49 31.58 -12.84
C MET A 158 -14.94 31.09 -11.45
N ILE A 159 -14.02 30.53 -10.65
CA ILE A 159 -14.31 30.09 -9.27
C ILE A 159 -14.62 31.30 -8.37
N LEU A 160 -13.88 32.40 -8.50
CA LEU A 160 -14.14 33.62 -7.73
C LEU A 160 -15.48 34.26 -8.08
N ASP A 161 -15.88 34.23 -9.36
CA ASP A 161 -17.22 34.66 -9.79
C ASP A 161 -18.31 33.78 -9.16
N CYS A 162 -18.17 32.45 -9.21
CA CYS A 162 -19.06 31.51 -8.52
C CYS A 162 -19.15 31.77 -7.01
N TYR A 163 -18.01 32.03 -6.36
CA TYR A 163 -17.94 32.33 -4.94
C TYR A 163 -18.63 33.65 -4.58
N SER A 164 -18.42 34.70 -5.39
CA SER A 164 -19.04 36.01 -5.18
C SER A 164 -20.57 35.97 -5.28
N LYS A 165 -21.09 35.08 -6.14
CA LYS A 165 -22.53 34.89 -6.38
C LYS A 165 -23.14 33.77 -5.54
N LYS A 166 -22.35 33.02 -4.78
CA LYS A 166 -22.76 31.84 -4.00
C LYS A 166 -23.52 30.81 -4.84
N MET A 167 -23.07 30.59 -6.08
CA MET A 167 -23.64 29.62 -7.01
C MET A 167 -22.61 28.53 -7.33
N THR A 168 -23.06 27.29 -7.51
CA THR A 168 -22.19 26.23 -8.02
C THR A 168 -21.82 26.51 -9.48
N PRO A 169 -20.72 25.94 -10.03
CA PRO A 169 -20.37 26.14 -11.44
C PRO A 169 -21.52 25.80 -12.40
N LYS A 170 -22.26 24.72 -12.13
CA LYS A 170 -23.43 24.29 -12.92
C LYS A 170 -24.59 25.31 -12.83
N GLN A 171 -24.88 25.82 -11.63
CA GLN A 171 -25.88 26.87 -11.44
C GLN A 171 -25.47 28.19 -12.12
N ARG A 172 -24.18 28.52 -12.10
CA ARG A 172 -23.66 29.73 -12.73
C ARG A 172 -23.78 29.67 -14.25
N VAL A 173 -23.39 28.56 -14.87
CA VAL A 173 -23.57 28.35 -16.32
C VAL A 173 -25.05 28.39 -16.70
N LYS A 174 -25.94 27.81 -15.88
CA LYS A 174 -27.39 27.88 -16.09
C LYS A 174 -27.92 29.32 -16.00
N SER A 175 -27.49 30.12 -15.01
CA SER A 175 -27.93 31.51 -14.88
C SER A 175 -27.44 32.40 -16.02
N LEU A 176 -26.27 32.08 -16.59
CA LEU A 176 -25.73 32.70 -17.80
C LEU A 176 -26.36 32.18 -19.10
N ARG A 177 -27.29 31.21 -19.03
CA ARG A 177 -27.95 30.59 -20.20
C ARG A 177 -26.95 30.04 -21.21
N LEU A 178 -25.88 29.41 -20.72
CA LEU A 178 -24.84 28.77 -21.53
C LEU A 178 -25.08 27.24 -21.60
N PRO A 179 -24.46 26.53 -22.56
CA PRO A 179 -24.62 25.08 -22.70
C PRO A 179 -24.21 24.35 -21.42
N LEU A 180 -25.08 23.48 -20.88
CA LEU A 180 -24.80 22.68 -19.69
C LEU A 180 -23.92 21.47 -19.97
N ALA A 181 -24.01 20.93 -21.18
CA ALA A 181 -23.12 19.85 -21.62
C ALA A 181 -21.76 20.47 -21.97
N ASN A 182 -20.92 20.68 -20.97
CA ASN A 182 -19.56 21.17 -21.18
C ASN A 182 -18.56 20.38 -20.32
N THR A 183 -17.32 20.28 -20.79
CA THR A 183 -16.26 19.52 -20.12
C THR A 183 -15.51 20.38 -19.10
N TYR A 184 -15.43 21.70 -19.32
CA TYR A 184 -14.72 22.61 -18.42
C TYR A 184 -15.38 22.74 -17.04
N ILE A 185 -16.70 22.54 -16.87
CA ILE A 185 -17.36 22.61 -15.55
C ILE A 185 -16.70 21.63 -14.57
N GLN A 186 -16.36 20.42 -15.02
CA GLN A 186 -15.70 19.42 -14.16
C GLN A 186 -14.34 19.92 -13.68
N LYS A 187 -13.56 20.55 -14.56
CA LYS A 187 -12.28 21.17 -14.22
C LYS A 187 -12.46 22.28 -13.19
N VAL A 188 -13.40 23.20 -13.43
CA VAL A 188 -13.72 24.30 -12.51
C VAL A 188 -14.15 23.75 -11.14
N ALA A 189 -15.04 22.75 -11.12
CA ALA A 189 -15.53 22.15 -9.87
C ALA A 189 -14.43 21.45 -9.08
N SER A 190 -13.51 20.76 -9.77
CA SER A 190 -12.37 20.07 -9.14
C SER A 190 -11.33 21.01 -8.53
N LEU A 191 -11.30 22.28 -8.94
CA LEU A 191 -10.32 23.27 -8.50
C LEU A 191 -10.86 24.21 -7.40
N ILE A 192 -12.14 24.11 -7.03
CA ILE A 192 -12.80 25.01 -6.07
C ILE A 192 -11.99 25.11 -4.76
N ILE A 193 -11.67 23.96 -4.15
CA ILE A 193 -10.99 23.93 -2.86
C ILE A 193 -9.56 24.49 -2.96
N SER A 194 -8.89 24.26 -4.08
CA SER A 194 -7.53 24.77 -4.32
C SER A 194 -7.44 26.30 -4.32
N VAL A 195 -8.51 26.99 -4.71
CA VAL A 195 -8.55 28.46 -4.89
C VAL A 195 -9.04 29.20 -3.64
N LEU A 196 -9.81 28.54 -2.76
CA LEU A 196 -10.33 29.17 -1.55
C LEU A 196 -9.19 29.53 -0.58
N GLN A 197 -9.29 30.73 0.00
CA GLN A 197 -8.40 31.21 1.07
C GLN A 197 -8.67 30.41 2.35
N GLU A 198 -7.65 30.26 3.21
CA GLU A 198 -7.63 29.42 4.43
C GLU A 198 -8.70 29.78 5.49
N ASN A 199 -9.47 30.84 5.25
CA ASN A 199 -10.29 31.55 6.21
C ASN A 199 -11.76 31.58 5.76
N LEU A 200 -12.40 30.41 5.77
CA LEU A 200 -13.85 30.28 5.61
C LEU A 200 -14.52 30.63 6.93
N HIS A 201 -15.09 31.83 7.04
CA HIS A 201 -15.60 32.33 8.31
C HIS A 201 -17.12 32.38 8.40
N THR A 202 -17.86 32.30 7.29
CA THR A 202 -19.32 32.50 7.32
C THR A 202 -20.12 31.24 7.02
N LYS A 203 -21.32 31.13 7.60
CA LYS A 203 -22.29 30.05 7.33
C LYS A 203 -22.67 29.97 5.84
N SER A 204 -22.65 31.09 5.13
CA SER A 204 -22.91 31.15 3.69
C SER A 204 -21.81 30.48 2.87
N ASP A 205 -20.54 30.65 3.28
CA ASP A 205 -19.40 30.01 2.60
C ASP A 205 -19.47 28.49 2.72
N VAL A 206 -19.81 28.01 3.92
CA VAL A 206 -20.00 26.59 4.20
C VAL A 206 -21.13 26.00 3.35
N LEU A 207 -22.31 26.62 3.32
CA LEU A 207 -23.45 26.15 2.52
C LEU A 207 -23.10 26.07 1.02
N TRP A 208 -22.33 27.03 0.53
CA TRP A 208 -21.89 27.04 -0.87
C TRP A 208 -20.89 25.93 -1.19
N ILE A 209 -19.94 25.64 -0.30
CA ILE A 209 -19.01 24.51 -0.45
C ILE A 209 -19.78 23.18 -0.44
N THR A 210 -20.76 23.05 0.45
CA THR A 210 -21.62 21.86 0.52
C THR A 210 -22.43 21.69 -0.77
N SER A 211 -23.02 22.75 -1.30
CA SER A 211 -23.76 22.67 -2.56
C SER A 211 -22.84 22.35 -3.75
N CYS A 212 -21.60 22.82 -3.74
CA CYS A 212 -20.60 22.45 -4.74
C CYS A 212 -20.29 20.95 -4.71
N PHE A 213 -20.11 20.36 -3.51
CA PHE A 213 -19.90 18.91 -3.36
C PHE A 213 -21.05 18.07 -3.96
N TYR A 214 -22.30 18.39 -3.61
CA TYR A 214 -23.46 17.66 -4.14
C TYR A 214 -23.73 17.92 -5.63
N SER A 215 -23.13 18.97 -6.21
CA SER A 215 -23.22 19.23 -7.66
C SER A 215 -22.26 18.39 -8.51
N LEU A 216 -21.32 17.66 -7.88
CA LEU A 216 -20.38 16.79 -8.58
C LEU A 216 -21.06 15.51 -9.05
N ASP A 217 -20.89 15.18 -10.34
CA ASP A 217 -21.55 14.04 -10.97
C ASP A 217 -20.81 12.70 -10.70
N THR A 218 -19.48 12.73 -10.53
CA THR A 218 -18.68 11.49 -10.37
C THR A 218 -18.16 11.27 -8.95
N THR A 219 -18.09 10.00 -8.53
CA THR A 219 -17.48 9.62 -7.24
C THR A 219 -16.00 10.00 -7.17
N LYS A 220 -15.27 9.91 -8.28
CA LYS A 220 -13.85 10.26 -8.35
C LYS A 220 -13.61 11.74 -8.04
N ASP A 221 -14.45 12.62 -8.57
CA ASP A 221 -14.35 14.06 -8.31
C ASP A 221 -14.74 14.38 -6.87
N ARG A 222 -15.74 13.68 -6.31
CA ARG A 222 -16.12 13.80 -4.89
C ARG A 222 -14.99 13.39 -3.94
N ILE A 223 -14.31 12.28 -4.23
CA ILE A 223 -13.15 11.83 -3.44
C ILE A 223 -12.04 12.89 -3.49
N LYS A 224 -11.69 13.39 -4.69
CA LYS A 224 -10.66 14.43 -4.84
C LYS A 224 -11.04 15.71 -4.10
N TYR A 225 -12.30 16.10 -4.17
CA TYR A 225 -12.85 17.25 -3.44
C TYR A 225 -12.69 17.07 -1.94
N CYS A 226 -13.10 15.93 -1.38
CA CYS A 226 -12.96 15.60 0.03
C CYS A 226 -11.49 15.58 0.48
N ASP A 227 -10.60 15.01 -0.33
CA ASP A 227 -9.18 14.93 -0.02
C ASP A 227 -8.52 16.32 0.07
N GLU A 228 -8.77 17.18 -0.92
CA GLU A 228 -8.29 18.57 -0.88
C GLU A 228 -8.93 19.35 0.28
N PHE A 229 -10.22 19.12 0.54
CA PHE A 229 -10.97 19.79 1.60
C PHE A 229 -10.40 19.49 2.98
N VAL A 230 -10.11 18.21 3.26
CA VAL A 230 -9.49 17.76 4.52
C VAL A 230 -8.07 18.31 4.69
N ARG A 231 -7.30 18.40 3.60
CA ARG A 231 -5.91 18.89 3.66
C ARG A 231 -5.80 20.40 3.87
N LYS A 232 -6.67 21.18 3.24
CA LYS A 232 -6.59 22.66 3.26
C LYS A 232 -7.15 23.28 4.53
N LEU A 233 -8.22 22.72 5.09
CA LEU A 233 -8.85 23.31 6.27
C LEU A 233 -8.21 22.72 7.51
N GLN A 234 -7.45 23.55 8.24
CA GLN A 234 -7.00 23.23 9.59
C GLN A 234 -8.24 23.14 10.49
N ILE A 235 -8.81 21.93 10.53
CA ILE A 235 -9.55 21.19 11.57
C ILE A 235 -10.45 21.95 12.58
N ASP A 236 -10.15 23.17 12.97
CA ASP A 236 -10.86 23.97 13.98
C ASP A 236 -11.79 25.03 13.37
N THR A 237 -11.83 25.16 12.04
CA THR A 237 -12.72 26.08 11.28
C THR A 237 -13.94 25.39 10.65
N TYR A 238 -14.18 24.10 10.91
CA TYR A 238 -15.37 23.44 10.39
C TYR A 238 -16.63 24.04 11.02
N GLY A 239 -17.42 24.76 10.22
CA GLY A 239 -18.81 25.03 10.58
C GLY A 239 -19.61 23.71 10.62
N GLU A 240 -20.68 23.69 11.42
CA GLU A 240 -21.55 22.52 11.68
C GLU A 240 -21.96 21.76 10.41
N VAL A 241 -22.18 22.47 9.30
CA VAL A 241 -22.64 21.91 8.01
C VAL A 241 -21.51 21.31 7.16
N SER A 242 -20.26 21.74 7.34
CA SER A 242 -19.08 21.13 6.68
C SER A 242 -18.71 19.80 7.33
N THR A 243 -18.93 19.70 8.64
CA THR A 243 -18.74 18.48 9.42
C THR A 243 -19.62 17.36 8.89
N THR A 244 -20.84 17.68 8.44
CA THR A 244 -21.78 16.70 7.85
C THR A 244 -21.20 15.97 6.64
N ILE A 245 -20.55 16.65 5.69
CA ILE A 245 -19.94 15.98 4.51
C ILE A 245 -18.85 15.00 4.94
N ILE A 246 -18.00 15.43 5.89
CA ILE A 246 -16.92 14.60 6.41
C ILE A 246 -17.50 13.39 7.17
N GLU A 247 -18.48 13.61 8.03
CA GLU A 247 -19.12 12.57 8.83
C GLU A 247 -19.92 11.57 7.98
N GLU A 248 -20.60 12.04 6.94
CA GLU A 248 -21.43 11.22 6.05
C GLU A 248 -20.60 10.41 5.06
N HIS A 249 -19.52 10.97 4.52
CA HIS A 249 -18.80 10.37 3.39
C HIS A 249 -17.33 10.06 3.64
N CYS A 250 -16.66 10.71 4.61
CA CYS A 250 -15.22 10.56 4.78
C CYS A 250 -14.83 9.69 6.00
N LEU A 251 -15.76 9.37 6.89
CA LEU A 251 -15.46 8.53 8.06
C LEU A 251 -15.55 7.03 7.72
N PRO A 252 -14.68 6.18 8.27
CA PRO A 252 -14.65 4.74 7.97
C PRO A 252 -15.92 3.99 8.40
N MET A 253 -16.74 4.58 9.27
CA MET A 253 -17.93 3.94 9.88
C MET A 253 -19.18 4.02 9.00
N LYS A 254 -19.11 4.61 7.81
CA LYS A 254 -20.24 4.77 6.89
C LYS A 254 -20.18 3.72 5.78
N LYS A 255 -21.36 3.21 5.39
CA LYS A 255 -21.51 2.14 4.41
C LYS A 255 -20.90 2.48 3.04
N ASP A 256 -21.04 3.74 2.61
CA ASP A 256 -20.52 4.27 1.34
C ASP A 256 -19.45 5.34 1.60
N THR A 257 -18.38 4.94 2.29
CA THR A 257 -17.28 5.83 2.68
C THR A 257 -16.21 5.95 1.60
N TYR A 258 -15.68 7.15 1.44
CA TYR A 258 -14.51 7.48 0.63
C TYR A 258 -13.19 7.26 1.37
N TRP A 259 -13.24 6.82 2.63
CA TRP A 259 -12.08 6.70 3.50
C TRP A 259 -10.90 5.96 2.85
N TYR A 260 -11.16 4.91 2.09
CA TYR A 260 -10.11 4.05 1.52
C TYR A 260 -9.44 4.68 0.29
N GLU A 261 -10.13 5.59 -0.38
CA GLU A 261 -9.68 6.31 -1.56
C GLU A 261 -9.03 7.66 -1.23
N LEU A 262 -9.11 8.11 0.03
CA LEU A 262 -8.41 9.31 0.52
C LEU A 262 -6.89 9.09 0.63
N SER A 263 -6.12 10.18 0.50
CA SER A 263 -4.67 10.18 0.71
C SER A 263 -4.29 9.76 2.14
N VAL A 264 -3.03 9.34 2.32
CA VAL A 264 -2.51 8.95 3.64
C VAL A 264 -2.53 10.15 4.60
N GLU A 265 -2.21 11.33 4.08
CA GLU A 265 -2.18 12.60 4.78
C GLU A 265 -3.59 13.00 5.25
N ALA A 266 -4.59 12.94 4.36
CA ALA A 266 -5.98 13.25 4.70
C ALA A 266 -6.52 12.28 5.78
N ARG A 267 -6.24 10.98 5.65
CA ARG A 267 -6.62 9.99 6.66
C ARG A 267 -5.95 10.25 8.01
N ALA A 268 -4.67 10.62 8.04
CA ALA A 268 -3.97 10.94 9.29
C ALA A 268 -4.58 12.16 10.00
N LEU A 269 -4.98 13.18 9.25
CA LEU A 269 -5.66 14.38 9.78
C LEU A 269 -7.03 14.03 10.37
N LEU A 270 -7.84 13.25 9.65
CA LEU A 270 -9.14 12.79 10.12
C LEU A 270 -9.03 11.89 11.36
N LYS A 271 -8.06 10.95 11.38
CA LYS A 271 -7.75 10.10 12.54
C LYS A 271 -7.46 10.97 13.78
N ARG A 272 -6.68 12.04 13.62
CA ARG A 272 -6.33 12.95 14.72
C ARG A 272 -7.54 13.75 15.22
N LYS A 273 -8.39 14.28 14.33
CA LYS A 273 -9.55 15.11 14.73
C LYS A 273 -10.67 14.30 15.38
N PHE A 274 -11.05 13.19 14.76
CA PHE A 274 -12.16 12.37 15.21
C PHE A 274 -11.73 11.25 16.17
N ASN A 275 -10.45 11.23 16.55
CA ASN A 275 -9.87 10.23 17.44
C ASN A 275 -10.16 8.78 16.99
N LEU A 276 -10.13 8.55 15.66
CA LEU A 276 -10.53 7.30 14.98
C LEU A 276 -9.48 6.20 15.13
N SER A 277 -8.97 5.98 16.34
CA SER A 277 -8.24 4.75 16.60
C SER A 277 -9.24 3.60 16.49
N ASN A 278 -9.01 2.65 15.57
CA ASN A 278 -9.78 1.39 15.46
C ASN A 278 -9.83 0.60 16.79
N PHE A 279 -9.02 1.01 17.77
CA PHE A 279 -9.04 0.52 19.13
C PHE A 279 -10.31 0.88 19.92
N PHE A 280 -11.04 1.95 19.57
CA PHE A 280 -12.27 2.31 20.29
C PHE A 280 -13.35 1.22 20.17
N GLU A 281 -13.56 0.71 18.96
CA GLU A 281 -14.51 -0.38 18.68
C GLU A 281 -14.10 -1.65 19.40
N LEU A 282 -12.80 -1.98 19.36
CA LEU A 282 -12.26 -3.11 20.10
C LEU A 282 -12.50 -3.00 21.61
N LYS A 283 -12.30 -1.80 22.17
CA LYS A 283 -12.54 -1.52 23.59
C LYS A 283 -14.02 -1.69 23.94
N LEU A 284 -14.92 -1.32 23.04
CA LEU A 284 -16.35 -1.52 23.20
C LEU A 284 -16.72 -3.01 23.18
N ILE A 285 -16.21 -3.77 22.20
CA ILE A 285 -16.41 -5.23 22.09
C ILE A 285 -15.88 -5.93 23.35
N THR A 286 -14.65 -5.62 23.76
CA THR A 286 -14.04 -6.18 24.97
C THR A 286 -14.88 -5.86 26.21
N ARG A 287 -15.39 -4.63 26.33
CA ARG A 287 -16.25 -4.24 27.46
C ARG A 287 -17.56 -5.04 27.48
N MET A 288 -18.16 -5.31 26.32
CA MET A 288 -19.38 -6.10 26.23
C MET A 288 -19.13 -7.56 26.58
N LEU A 289 -18.07 -8.18 26.03
CA LEU A 289 -17.66 -9.55 26.34
C LEU A 289 -17.31 -9.75 27.83
N CYS A 290 -16.78 -8.72 28.49
CA CYS A 290 -16.48 -8.72 29.92
C CYS A 290 -17.65 -8.24 30.81
N SER A 291 -18.86 -8.08 30.29
CA SER A 291 -20.03 -7.70 31.08
C SER A 291 -20.58 -8.87 31.91
N GLN A 292 -21.34 -8.58 32.97
CA GLN A 292 -21.99 -9.63 33.78
C GLN A 292 -23.00 -10.44 32.96
N ASN A 293 -23.73 -9.78 32.04
CA ASN A 293 -24.69 -10.45 31.16
C ASN A 293 -23.98 -11.38 30.17
N ALA A 294 -22.85 -10.96 29.59
CA ALA A 294 -22.03 -11.80 28.73
C ALA A 294 -21.48 -13.02 29.49
N ALA A 295 -21.05 -12.84 30.74
CA ALA A 295 -20.56 -13.93 31.59
C ALA A 295 -21.58 -15.08 31.67
N GLN A 296 -22.84 -14.73 31.88
CA GLN A 296 -23.93 -15.70 32.04
C GLN A 296 -24.34 -16.34 30.72
N GLN A 297 -24.50 -15.55 29.66
CA GLN A 297 -25.00 -16.05 28.37
C GLN A 297 -23.94 -16.83 27.57
N LEU A 298 -22.68 -16.40 27.66
CA LEU A 298 -21.55 -17.07 26.98
C LEU A 298 -20.88 -18.13 27.87
N ALA A 299 -21.37 -18.34 29.09
CA ALA A 299 -20.82 -19.25 30.09
C ALA A 299 -19.32 -19.05 30.36
N LEU A 300 -18.87 -17.79 30.42
CA LEU A 300 -17.46 -17.45 30.62
C LEU A 300 -17.07 -17.52 32.08
N GLU A 301 -15.96 -18.19 32.36
CA GLU A 301 -15.41 -18.22 33.71
C GLU A 301 -14.74 -16.89 34.08
N GLU A 302 -14.68 -16.57 35.39
CA GLU A 302 -14.10 -15.31 35.87
C GLU A 302 -12.63 -15.14 35.44
N PHE A 303 -11.88 -16.24 35.34
CA PHE A 303 -10.50 -16.19 34.86
C PHE A 303 -10.41 -15.83 33.37
N GLU A 304 -11.35 -16.30 32.54
CA GLU A 304 -11.39 -16.00 31.10
C GLU A 304 -11.74 -14.54 30.84
N GLN A 305 -12.70 -14.00 31.59
CA GLN A 305 -13.02 -12.57 31.53
C GLN A 305 -11.82 -11.69 31.91
N ARG A 306 -11.05 -12.12 32.92
CA ARG A 306 -9.81 -11.43 33.31
C ARG A 306 -8.74 -11.52 32.22
N GLN A 307 -8.62 -12.66 31.53
CA GLN A 307 -7.70 -12.81 30.39
C GLN A 307 -8.06 -11.85 29.24
N ILE A 308 -9.31 -11.87 28.78
CA ILE A 308 -9.82 -11.00 27.71
C ILE A 308 -9.54 -9.53 28.05
N LYS A 309 -9.92 -9.11 29.26
CA LYS A 309 -9.72 -7.74 29.73
C LYS A 309 -8.24 -7.36 29.81
N SER A 310 -7.40 -8.22 30.38
CA SER A 310 -5.97 -7.94 30.58
C SER A 310 -5.23 -7.80 29.24
N ARG A 311 -5.50 -8.70 28.30
CA ARG A 311 -4.88 -8.71 26.96
C ARG A 311 -5.29 -7.52 26.11
N ALA A 312 -6.58 -7.24 26.03
CA ALA A 312 -7.07 -6.05 25.35
C ALA A 312 -6.49 -4.76 25.97
N SER A 313 -6.40 -4.70 27.31
CA SER A 313 -5.81 -3.55 28.01
C SER A 313 -4.33 -3.38 27.70
N PHE A 314 -3.55 -4.46 27.61
CA PHE A 314 -2.14 -4.41 27.21
C PHE A 314 -1.99 -3.82 25.80
N TRP A 315 -2.74 -4.31 24.82
CA TRP A 315 -2.67 -3.83 23.43
C TRP A 315 -3.16 -2.39 23.27
N SER A 316 -3.95 -1.85 24.20
CA SER A 316 -4.33 -0.43 24.20
C SER A 316 -3.13 0.51 24.24
N ASN A 317 -2.02 0.08 24.85
CA ASN A 317 -0.78 0.85 24.94
C ASN A 317 -0.06 0.98 23.58
N TYR A 318 -0.49 0.25 22.54
CA TYR A 318 0.05 0.29 21.18
C TYR A 318 -0.98 0.78 20.15
N SER A 319 -2.12 1.30 20.59
CA SER A 319 -3.24 1.68 19.73
C SER A 319 -2.90 2.69 18.62
N GLU A 320 -1.91 3.57 18.83
CA GLU A 320 -1.44 4.52 17.82
C GLU A 320 -0.62 3.86 16.70
N ARG A 321 -0.16 2.61 16.91
CA ARG A 321 0.70 1.86 15.97
C ARG A 321 -0.09 0.95 15.03
N PHE A 322 -1.40 0.82 15.23
CA PHE A 322 -2.22 -0.08 14.43
C PHE A 322 -2.60 0.55 13.09
N ASN A 323 -2.19 -0.12 12.01
CA ASN A 323 -2.60 0.20 10.63
C ASN A 323 -3.98 -0.36 10.32
N ARG A 324 -4.18 -1.64 10.64
CA ARG A 324 -5.45 -2.38 10.53
C ARG A 324 -5.67 -3.22 11.78
N ILE A 325 -6.94 -3.42 12.11
CA ILE A 325 -7.38 -4.32 13.19
C ILE A 325 -8.45 -5.21 12.61
N ARG A 326 -8.37 -6.51 12.88
CA ARG A 326 -9.41 -7.49 12.59
C ARG A 326 -9.72 -8.27 13.86
N VAL A 327 -11.00 -8.54 14.10
CA VAL A 327 -11.50 -9.24 15.26
C VAL A 327 -12.23 -10.49 14.77
N LEU A 328 -11.79 -11.66 15.23
CA LEU A 328 -12.45 -12.92 14.92
C LEU A 328 -13.09 -13.43 16.19
N LEU A 329 -14.42 -13.59 16.15
CA LEU A 329 -15.21 -14.04 17.29
C LEU A 329 -15.71 -15.46 17.05
N PRO A 330 -15.70 -16.33 18.07
CA PRO A 330 -16.45 -17.58 18.00
C PRO A 330 -17.94 -17.31 17.76
N GLN A 331 -18.65 -18.26 17.16
CA GLN A 331 -20.06 -18.10 16.75
C GLN A 331 -20.93 -17.52 17.88
N THR A 332 -20.84 -18.09 19.08
CA THR A 332 -21.63 -17.65 20.23
C THR A 332 -21.29 -16.22 20.67
N SER A 333 -20.00 -15.86 20.70
CA SER A 333 -19.57 -14.50 21.03
C SER A 333 -19.98 -13.50 19.95
N TYR A 334 -19.99 -13.90 18.67
CA TYR A 334 -20.45 -13.05 17.58
C TYR A 334 -21.96 -12.79 17.67
N GLU A 335 -22.77 -13.83 17.84
CA GLU A 335 -24.23 -13.74 18.01
C GLU A 335 -24.60 -12.83 19.19
N TYR A 336 -23.93 -13.02 20.33
CA TYR A 336 -24.12 -12.13 21.50
C TYR A 336 -23.83 -10.66 21.16
N ILE A 337 -22.72 -10.39 20.48
CA ILE A 337 -22.35 -9.02 20.10
C ILE A 337 -23.34 -8.45 19.08
N GLU A 338 -23.85 -9.27 18.16
CA GLU A 338 -24.87 -8.90 17.17
C GLU A 338 -26.18 -8.51 17.84
N GLU A 339 -26.61 -9.26 18.87
CA GLU A 339 -27.82 -8.92 19.62
C GLU A 339 -27.67 -7.61 20.41
N GLN A 340 -26.47 -7.33 20.93
CA GLN A 340 -26.21 -6.11 21.69
C GLN A 340 -25.91 -4.89 20.80
N MET A 341 -25.45 -5.11 19.56
CA MET A 341 -25.09 -4.06 18.61
C MET A 341 -26.05 -4.02 17.43
N ARG A 342 -26.68 -2.86 17.18
CA ARG A 342 -27.55 -2.67 16.00
C ARG A 342 -26.85 -2.90 14.66
N ALA A 343 -25.53 -2.79 14.60
CA ALA A 343 -24.71 -3.09 13.44
C ALA A 343 -23.30 -3.53 13.89
N ILE A 344 -22.82 -4.65 13.34
CA ILE A 344 -21.47 -5.15 13.59
C ILE A 344 -20.47 -4.47 12.64
N PRO A 345 -19.33 -3.96 13.15
CA PRO A 345 -18.27 -3.41 12.31
C PRO A 345 -17.71 -4.43 11.31
N ALA A 346 -17.37 -4.01 10.09
CA ALA A 346 -16.91 -4.91 9.03
C ALA A 346 -15.58 -5.63 9.33
N ASN A 347 -14.80 -5.12 10.28
CA ASN A 347 -13.56 -5.74 10.77
C ASN A 347 -13.80 -6.80 11.86
N VAL A 348 -15.06 -7.06 12.23
CA VAL A 348 -15.47 -8.10 13.16
C VAL A 348 -16.15 -9.21 12.36
N GLU A 349 -15.60 -10.41 12.42
CA GLU A 349 -16.08 -11.54 11.63
C GLU A 349 -16.20 -12.80 12.50
N VAL A 350 -17.04 -13.72 12.03
CA VAL A 350 -17.19 -15.04 12.64
C VAL A 350 -15.97 -15.89 12.31
N LEU A 351 -15.38 -16.50 13.33
CA LEU A 351 -14.32 -17.48 13.19
C LEU A 351 -14.90 -18.78 12.61
N LYS A 352 -14.32 -19.29 11.52
CA LYS A 352 -14.79 -20.54 10.89
C LYS A 352 -14.63 -21.72 11.86
N ALA A 353 -15.73 -22.42 12.14
CA ALA A 353 -15.73 -23.59 13.02
C ALA A 353 -14.92 -24.74 12.41
N CYS A 354 -13.75 -25.02 13.00
CA CYS A 354 -12.91 -26.17 12.65
C CYS A 354 -12.31 -26.87 13.88
N SER A 355 -12.54 -26.35 15.08
CA SER A 355 -11.94 -26.85 16.33
C SER A 355 -12.88 -26.68 17.52
N ASN A 356 -12.71 -27.54 18.54
CA ASN A 356 -13.41 -27.42 19.83
C ASN A 356 -12.97 -26.18 20.64
N PHE A 357 -11.92 -25.48 20.21
CA PHE A 357 -11.43 -24.26 20.86
C PHE A 357 -12.29 -23.05 20.49
N GLN A 358 -12.94 -22.43 21.49
CA GLN A 358 -13.76 -21.23 21.36
C GLN A 358 -13.01 -20.05 21.99
N THR A 359 -12.18 -19.35 21.22
CA THR A 359 -11.45 -18.16 21.68
C THR A 359 -11.63 -17.00 20.71
N GLU A 360 -11.81 -15.80 21.26
CA GLU A 360 -11.71 -14.57 20.50
C GLU A 360 -10.25 -14.32 20.09
N ILE A 361 -10.06 -13.83 18.87
CA ILE A 361 -8.75 -13.56 18.30
C ILE A 361 -8.71 -12.12 17.81
N LEU A 362 -7.66 -11.40 18.18
CA LEU A 362 -7.37 -10.07 17.67
C LEU A 362 -6.19 -10.13 16.73
N ILE A 363 -6.32 -9.51 15.57
CA ILE A 363 -5.25 -9.41 14.58
C ILE A 363 -4.92 -7.94 14.39
N PHE A 364 -3.67 -7.57 14.67
CA PHE A 364 -3.17 -6.20 14.54
C PHE A 364 -2.10 -6.14 13.46
N GLU A 365 -2.26 -5.25 12.50
CA GLU A 365 -1.18 -4.92 11.57
C GLU A 365 -0.38 -3.74 12.12
N LEU A 366 0.91 -3.95 12.35
CA LEU A 366 1.88 -2.92 12.68
C LEU A 366 2.87 -2.77 11.52
N GLU A 367 3.71 -1.74 11.55
CA GLU A 367 4.65 -1.43 10.46
C GLU A 367 5.45 -2.64 9.96
N LYS A 368 6.10 -3.39 10.87
CA LYS A 368 7.02 -4.48 10.50
C LYS A 368 6.43 -5.88 10.68
N VAL A 369 5.36 -6.00 11.47
CA VAL A 369 4.80 -7.28 11.90
C VAL A 369 3.28 -7.26 11.92
N ILE A 370 2.70 -8.45 11.83
CA ILE A 370 1.30 -8.70 12.11
C ILE A 370 1.23 -9.51 13.39
N ILE A 371 0.46 -9.06 14.35
CA ILE A 371 0.26 -9.72 15.64
C ILE A 371 -1.08 -10.44 15.63
N VAL A 372 -1.10 -11.69 16.05
CA VAL A 372 -2.31 -12.46 16.29
C VAL A 372 -2.37 -12.83 17.77
N GLU A 373 -3.38 -12.34 18.46
CA GLU A 373 -3.56 -12.44 19.91
C GLU A 373 -4.77 -13.32 20.24
N PHE A 374 -4.55 -14.39 21.00
CA PHE A 374 -5.62 -15.27 21.48
C PHE A 374 -6.10 -14.79 22.86
N LEU A 375 -7.36 -14.35 22.96
CA LEU A 375 -7.86 -13.64 24.15
C LEU A 375 -8.27 -14.50 25.33
N ARG A 376 -8.52 -15.81 25.14
CA ARG A 376 -8.77 -16.75 26.25
C ARG A 376 -8.33 -18.18 25.93
N GLY A 377 -8.44 -19.06 26.91
CA GLY A 377 -8.17 -20.49 26.79
C GLY A 377 -6.78 -20.92 27.28
N GLN A 378 -6.60 -22.23 27.42
CA GLN A 378 -5.44 -22.85 28.06
C GLN A 378 -4.11 -22.63 27.30
N PHE A 379 -4.18 -22.36 25.99
CA PHE A 379 -3.03 -22.12 25.11
C PHE A 379 -3.00 -20.69 24.57
N SER A 380 -3.59 -19.75 25.29
CA SER A 380 -3.55 -18.37 24.90
C SER A 380 -2.12 -17.86 24.73
N GLU A 381 -1.84 -17.33 23.56
CA GLU A 381 -0.52 -16.91 23.12
C GLU A 381 -0.63 -15.70 22.18
N THR A 382 0.51 -15.07 21.93
CA THR A 382 0.65 -14.05 20.89
C THR A 382 1.53 -14.65 19.81
N ARG A 383 1.02 -14.72 18.57
CA ARG A 383 1.82 -15.09 17.39
C ARG A 383 2.24 -13.84 16.64
N ILE A 384 3.51 -13.77 16.27
CA ILE A 384 4.08 -12.65 15.53
C ILE A 384 4.44 -13.13 14.13
N PHE A 385 3.89 -12.49 13.11
CA PHE A 385 4.16 -12.75 11.71
C PHE A 385 4.92 -11.58 11.10
N LYS A 386 5.81 -11.84 10.13
CA LYS A 386 6.40 -10.75 9.34
C LYS A 386 5.30 -10.08 8.52
N ASN A 387 5.29 -8.75 8.48
CA ASN A 387 4.38 -8.00 7.63
C ASN A 387 4.87 -8.06 6.16
N ILE A 388 4.54 -9.16 5.49
CA ILE A 388 4.73 -9.36 4.06
C ILE A 388 3.37 -9.52 3.39
N GLU A 389 3.28 -9.20 2.11
CA GLU A 389 2.03 -9.19 1.36
C GLU A 389 1.24 -10.51 1.49
N TRP A 390 1.94 -11.65 1.45
CA TRP A 390 1.32 -12.97 1.63
C TRP A 390 0.60 -13.11 2.98
N ASN A 391 1.30 -12.81 4.09
CA ASN A 391 0.74 -12.90 5.44
C ASN A 391 -0.38 -11.89 5.65
N ALA A 392 -0.22 -10.67 5.12
CA ALA A 392 -1.22 -9.62 5.20
C ALA A 392 -2.52 -10.03 4.49
N LYS A 393 -2.43 -10.57 3.27
CA LYS A 393 -3.59 -11.08 2.53
C LYS A 393 -4.23 -12.26 3.26
N ALA A 394 -3.43 -13.21 3.72
CA ALA A 394 -3.92 -14.41 4.37
C ALA A 394 -4.65 -14.11 5.70
N LEU A 395 -4.15 -13.17 6.50
CA LEU A 395 -4.70 -12.85 7.83
C LEU A 395 -5.82 -11.79 7.79
N PHE A 396 -5.83 -10.87 6.82
CA PHE A 396 -6.84 -9.80 6.75
C PHE A 396 -7.90 -9.97 5.66
N ASN A 397 -7.57 -10.61 4.53
CA ASN A 397 -8.47 -10.65 3.38
C ASN A 397 -9.20 -12.00 3.24
N ASN A 398 -8.79 -13.02 4.01
CA ASN A 398 -9.47 -14.31 4.02
C ASN A 398 -10.69 -14.27 4.95
N GLY A 399 -11.89 -14.11 4.39
CA GLY A 399 -13.15 -14.04 5.13
C GLY A 399 -13.59 -15.34 5.83
N ALA A 400 -12.87 -16.46 5.66
CA ALA A 400 -13.22 -17.75 6.24
C ALA A 400 -12.05 -18.34 7.07
N LEU A 401 -11.37 -17.51 7.84
CA LEU A 401 -10.19 -17.90 8.60
C LEU A 401 -10.59 -18.76 9.82
N SER A 402 -9.96 -19.92 9.97
CA SER A 402 -10.08 -20.77 11.16
C SER A 402 -8.85 -20.67 12.05
N ILE A 403 -8.95 -21.15 13.30
CA ILE A 403 -7.80 -21.28 14.21
C ILE A 403 -6.72 -22.14 13.55
N LYS A 404 -7.11 -23.27 12.95
CA LYS A 404 -6.17 -24.18 12.30
C LYS A 404 -5.38 -23.48 11.19
N ASP A 405 -6.03 -22.66 10.37
CA ASP A 405 -5.35 -21.91 9.31
C ASP A 405 -4.28 -20.95 9.88
N ILE A 406 -4.59 -20.26 10.98
CA ILE A 406 -3.63 -19.40 11.69
C ILE A 406 -2.46 -20.21 12.25
N LEU A 407 -2.76 -21.38 12.82
CA LEU A 407 -1.75 -22.28 13.37
C LEU A 407 -0.85 -22.87 12.28
N ASP A 408 -1.35 -23.06 11.06
CA ASP A 408 -0.59 -23.61 9.93
C ASP A 408 0.37 -22.60 9.28
N PHE A 409 0.21 -21.30 9.54
CA PHE A 409 1.13 -20.30 9.02
C PHE A 409 2.50 -20.30 9.70
N VAL A 410 3.52 -19.95 8.91
CA VAL A 410 4.89 -19.77 9.39
C VAL A 410 5.00 -18.42 10.10
N GLN A 411 5.20 -18.48 11.41
CA GLN A 411 5.37 -17.35 12.30
C GLN A 411 6.85 -16.99 12.51
N ALA A 412 7.10 -15.73 12.84
CA ALA A 412 8.42 -15.23 13.20
C ALA A 412 8.76 -15.47 14.67
N ASP A 413 7.79 -15.30 15.56
CA ASP A 413 7.90 -15.58 17.00
C ASP A 413 6.55 -15.98 17.59
N ILE A 414 6.62 -16.56 18.78
CA ILE A 414 5.48 -16.91 19.63
C ILE A 414 5.80 -16.45 21.04
N HIS A 415 4.80 -15.90 21.72
CA HIS A 415 4.93 -15.39 23.07
C HIS A 415 3.80 -15.95 23.95
N ASP A 416 4.16 -16.43 25.15
CA ASP A 416 3.21 -17.02 26.11
C ASP A 416 2.49 -15.97 26.97
N HIS A 417 1.44 -16.40 27.67
CA HIS A 417 0.71 -15.58 28.64
C HIS A 417 0.92 -16.01 30.10
N LEU A 418 2.08 -16.55 30.45
CA LEU A 418 2.40 -16.97 31.81
C LEU A 418 2.64 -15.78 32.75
N THR A 419 3.09 -16.05 33.96
CA THR A 419 3.40 -15.04 34.97
C THR A 419 4.27 -13.92 34.40
N SER A 420 3.85 -12.68 34.63
CA SER A 420 4.50 -11.46 34.16
C SER A 420 4.66 -11.32 32.65
N TRP A 421 3.85 -12.01 31.84
CA TRP A 421 3.95 -12.01 30.38
C TRP A 421 3.97 -10.61 29.74
N GLN A 422 3.28 -9.62 30.31
CA GLN A 422 3.23 -8.26 29.75
C GLN A 422 4.63 -7.62 29.69
N HIS A 423 5.46 -7.85 30.71
CA HIS A 423 6.85 -7.37 30.73
C HIS A 423 7.67 -8.00 29.61
N PHE A 424 7.57 -9.32 29.44
CA PHE A 424 8.33 -10.05 28.43
C PHE A 424 7.83 -9.76 27.01
N CYS A 425 6.51 -9.59 26.82
CA CYS A 425 5.93 -9.20 25.54
C CYS A 425 6.38 -7.79 25.13
N GLU A 426 6.33 -6.81 26.04
CA GLU A 426 6.86 -5.47 25.77
C GLU A 426 8.36 -5.50 25.45
N LYS A 427 9.15 -6.25 26.24
CA LYS A 427 10.58 -6.41 25.99
C LYS A 427 10.87 -6.98 24.60
N LEU A 428 10.13 -8.02 24.20
CA LEU A 428 10.23 -8.64 22.87
C LEU A 428 9.92 -7.62 21.76
N LEU A 429 8.82 -6.88 21.89
CA LEU A 429 8.41 -5.86 20.91
C LEU A 429 9.43 -4.73 20.79
N ARG A 430 9.94 -4.21 21.92
CA ARG A 430 10.91 -3.12 21.96
C ARG A 430 12.28 -3.53 21.46
N GLU A 431 12.84 -4.62 21.99
CA GLU A 431 14.24 -4.99 21.73
C GLU A 431 14.43 -5.71 20.39
N LYS A 432 13.53 -6.64 20.04
CA LYS A 432 13.66 -7.42 18.80
C LYS A 432 13.02 -6.72 17.60
N TYR A 433 11.83 -6.15 17.80
CA TYR A 433 11.04 -5.58 16.71
C TYR A 433 11.09 -4.07 16.60
N THR A 434 11.72 -3.36 17.56
CA THR A 434 11.76 -1.89 17.63
C THR A 434 10.37 -1.25 17.61
N ILE A 435 9.37 -1.95 18.18
CA ILE A 435 7.99 -1.48 18.31
C ILE A 435 7.82 -0.91 19.71
N LEU A 436 7.65 0.42 19.76
CA LEU A 436 7.44 1.16 21.00
C LEU A 436 5.94 1.43 21.21
N PRO A 437 5.50 1.56 22.48
CA PRO A 437 4.13 1.95 22.79
C PRO A 437 3.78 3.35 22.25
N ASN A 438 2.54 3.77 22.50
CA ASN A 438 2.03 5.09 22.19
C ASN A 438 2.96 6.21 22.69
N LYS A 439 2.89 7.38 22.08
CA LYS A 439 3.72 8.50 22.51
C LYS A 439 3.32 8.95 23.91
N ARG A 440 4.32 9.30 24.74
CA ARG A 440 4.15 9.76 26.13
C ARG A 440 3.55 8.71 27.07
N THR A 441 3.76 7.42 26.81
CA THR A 441 3.39 6.36 27.75
C THR A 441 4.34 6.39 28.95
N GLU A 442 3.82 6.74 30.12
CA GLU A 442 4.57 6.66 31.39
C GLU A 442 4.14 5.45 32.25
N PHE A 443 2.91 4.98 32.02
CA PHE A 443 2.33 3.83 32.70
C PHE A 443 1.56 2.95 31.73
N PHE A 444 1.78 1.64 31.81
CA PHE A 444 1.06 0.64 31.03
C PHE A 444 -0.32 0.37 31.62
N VAL A 445 -1.34 0.47 30.78
CA VAL A 445 -2.71 0.08 31.10
C VAL A 445 -2.79 -1.45 31.20
N GLY A 446 -3.53 -1.94 32.20
CA GLY A 446 -3.73 -3.38 32.44
C GLY A 446 -2.76 -4.00 33.46
N LEU A 447 -1.85 -3.22 34.02
CA LEU A 447 -0.94 -3.61 35.10
C LEU A 447 -1.24 -2.88 36.41
N PRO A 448 -0.95 -3.48 37.58
CA PRO A 448 -1.01 -2.78 38.86
C PRO A 448 -0.01 -1.62 38.89
N LYS A 449 -0.34 -0.52 39.57
CA LYS A 449 0.47 0.72 39.59
C LYS A 449 1.95 0.49 39.94
N THR A 450 2.24 -0.50 40.79
CA THR A 450 3.60 -0.87 41.22
C THR A 450 4.44 -1.47 40.09
N ALA A 451 3.81 -2.12 39.12
CA ALA A 451 4.47 -2.76 37.97
C ALA A 451 4.24 -2.01 36.64
N ALA A 452 3.29 -1.07 36.61
CA ALA A 452 2.87 -0.39 35.38
C ALA A 452 3.84 0.68 34.88
N ARG A 453 4.76 1.17 35.72
CA ARG A 453 5.69 2.25 35.33
C ARG A 453 6.53 1.85 34.12
N TYR A 454 6.69 2.77 33.18
CA TYR A 454 7.36 2.56 31.91
C TYR A 454 8.45 3.61 31.67
N SER A 455 9.53 3.19 30.99
CA SER A 455 10.55 4.06 30.42
C SER A 455 10.87 3.60 29.00
N TYR A 456 11.06 4.52 28.07
CA TYR A 456 11.43 4.18 26.69
C TYR A 456 12.82 3.52 26.59
N GLU A 457 13.70 3.76 27.55
CA GLU A 457 15.03 3.16 27.58
C GLU A 457 15.01 1.75 28.17
N THR A 458 14.34 1.57 29.31
CA THR A 458 14.41 0.33 30.10
C THR A 458 13.18 -0.56 30.01
N GLY A 459 12.10 -0.10 29.37
CA GLY A 459 10.83 -0.82 29.26
C GLY A 459 10.00 -0.81 30.56
N ILE A 460 9.11 -1.82 30.68
CA ILE A 460 8.32 -2.08 31.90
C ILE A 460 9.24 -2.56 33.03
N VAL A 461 8.95 -2.17 34.28
CA VAL A 461 9.72 -2.59 35.47
C VAL A 461 9.92 -4.11 35.51
N LYS A 462 11.17 -4.54 35.72
CA LYS A 462 11.54 -5.96 35.81
C LYS A 462 10.78 -6.64 36.96
N PRO A 463 10.16 -7.82 36.74
CA PRO A 463 9.50 -8.58 37.79
C PRO A 463 10.46 -8.97 38.92
N SER A 464 9.93 -9.13 40.14
CA SER A 464 10.72 -9.60 41.28
C SER A 464 11.20 -11.05 41.08
N SER A 465 12.25 -11.43 41.81
CA SER A 465 12.82 -12.79 41.74
C SER A 465 11.79 -13.89 42.02
N THR A 466 10.79 -13.63 42.88
CA THR A 466 9.69 -14.56 43.16
C THR A 466 8.83 -14.81 41.92
N PHE A 467 8.42 -13.76 41.20
CA PHE A 467 7.64 -13.91 39.97
C PHE A 467 8.45 -14.56 38.84
N LEU A 468 9.75 -14.29 38.77
CA LEU A 468 10.65 -14.92 37.81
C LEU A 468 10.79 -16.44 38.05
N LYS A 469 10.87 -16.87 39.32
CA LYS A 469 10.89 -18.30 39.67
C LYS A 469 9.57 -19.00 39.31
N ASP A 470 8.43 -18.42 39.68
CA ASP A 470 7.10 -18.96 39.34
C ASP A 470 6.90 -19.05 37.81
N ARG A 471 7.37 -18.06 37.05
CA ARG A 471 7.37 -18.12 35.58
C ARG A 471 8.22 -19.28 35.08
N ALA A 472 9.43 -19.47 35.60
CA ALA A 472 10.34 -20.54 35.17
C ALA A 472 9.71 -21.94 35.33
N GLU A 473 9.04 -22.17 36.46
CA GLU A 473 8.33 -23.43 36.75
C GLU A 473 7.16 -23.67 35.77
N LYS A 474 6.32 -22.65 35.54
CA LYS A 474 5.17 -22.76 34.64
C LYS A 474 5.57 -22.88 33.17
N MET A 475 6.66 -22.24 32.79
CA MET A 475 7.17 -22.23 31.42
C MET A 475 7.52 -23.62 30.93
N GLU A 476 8.07 -24.47 31.80
CA GLU A 476 8.45 -25.83 31.41
C GLU A 476 7.23 -26.66 31.00
N MET A 477 6.14 -26.57 31.77
CA MET A 477 4.90 -27.25 31.45
C MET A 477 4.24 -26.66 30.19
N TRP A 478 4.27 -25.34 30.05
CA TRP A 478 3.73 -24.66 28.86
C TRP A 478 4.45 -25.08 27.59
N LEU A 479 5.79 -25.06 27.59
CA LEU A 479 6.60 -25.43 26.42
C LEU A 479 6.35 -26.87 25.96
N ARG A 480 6.28 -27.82 26.90
CA ARG A 480 5.98 -29.22 26.57
C ARG A 480 4.60 -29.36 25.92
N ASN A 481 3.59 -28.70 26.48
CA ASN A 481 2.24 -28.78 25.91
C ASN A 481 2.13 -28.04 24.57
N PHE A 482 2.79 -26.89 24.46
CA PHE A 482 2.85 -26.09 23.24
C PHE A 482 3.43 -26.91 22.09
N TRP A 483 4.63 -27.49 22.26
CA TRP A 483 5.28 -28.27 21.20
C TRP A 483 4.53 -29.55 20.85
N LYS A 484 3.94 -30.22 21.84
CA LYS A 484 3.07 -31.37 21.60
C LYS A 484 1.92 -31.05 20.63
N LEU A 485 1.34 -29.85 20.73
CA LEU A 485 0.27 -29.39 19.83
C LEU A 485 0.82 -28.85 18.51
N GLU A 486 1.89 -28.06 18.57
CA GLU A 486 2.45 -27.35 17.42
C GLU A 486 3.05 -28.32 16.38
N LEU A 487 3.63 -29.46 16.84
CA LEU A 487 4.15 -30.52 15.98
C LEU A 487 3.06 -31.35 15.28
N MET A 488 1.80 -31.26 15.70
CA MET A 488 0.68 -31.89 14.97
C MET A 488 0.26 -31.09 13.73
N ASN A 489 0.79 -29.87 13.54
CA ASN A 489 0.45 -29.02 12.41
C ASN A 489 1.31 -29.34 11.17
N PRO A 490 0.72 -29.42 9.96
CA PRO A 490 1.39 -29.82 8.72
C PRO A 490 2.60 -28.97 8.32
N LYS A 491 2.74 -27.75 8.86
CA LYS A 491 3.84 -26.83 8.53
C LYS A 491 5.23 -27.32 8.94
N TYR A 492 5.31 -28.33 9.81
CA TYR A 492 6.58 -28.97 10.18
C TYR A 492 6.86 -30.26 9.38
N GLY A 493 5.96 -30.68 8.48
CA GLY A 493 6.08 -31.90 7.66
C GLY A 493 6.21 -33.19 8.49
N ASP A 494 6.35 -34.35 7.82
CA ASP A 494 6.74 -35.63 8.46
C ASP A 494 8.21 -35.63 8.94
N SER A 495 8.79 -34.44 9.22
CA SER A 495 10.20 -34.29 9.51
C SER A 495 10.53 -34.85 10.88
N LYS A 496 10.99 -36.11 10.88
CA LYS A 496 11.72 -36.78 11.98
C LYS A 496 13.03 -36.07 12.40
N GLU A 497 13.32 -34.87 11.89
CA GLU A 497 14.59 -34.17 12.10
C GLU A 497 14.60 -33.21 13.30
N LEU A 498 13.42 -32.74 13.77
CA LEU A 498 13.28 -32.09 15.07
C LEU A 498 12.90 -33.15 16.10
N SER A 499 13.86 -33.59 16.92
CA SER A 499 13.47 -34.33 18.12
C SER A 499 12.70 -33.37 19.04
N ASP A 500 11.53 -33.80 19.55
CA ASP A 500 10.74 -33.06 20.56
C ASP A 500 11.62 -32.58 21.73
N ALA A 501 12.65 -33.37 22.06
CA ALA A 501 13.67 -33.05 23.03
C ALA A 501 14.54 -31.84 22.63
N GLY A 502 15.07 -31.79 21.40
CA GLY A 502 15.95 -30.71 20.94
C GLY A 502 15.27 -29.35 20.82
N ALA A 503 14.01 -29.31 20.39
CA ALA A 503 13.20 -28.07 20.36
C ALA A 503 12.91 -27.58 21.78
N THR A 504 12.46 -28.49 22.66
CA THR A 504 12.20 -28.20 24.07
C THR A 504 13.45 -27.70 24.80
N LEU A 505 14.61 -28.33 24.58
CA LEU A 505 15.88 -27.91 25.18
C LEU A 505 16.33 -26.53 24.69
N TYR A 506 16.15 -26.21 23.40
CA TYR A 506 16.47 -24.88 22.89
C TYR A 506 15.58 -23.80 23.51
N SER A 507 14.27 -24.05 23.59
CA SER A 507 13.35 -23.15 24.28
C SER A 507 13.72 -22.96 25.75
N ARG A 508 14.12 -24.04 26.47
CA ARG A 508 14.65 -23.95 27.84
C ARG A 508 15.92 -23.09 27.91
N ALA A 509 16.80 -23.17 26.92
CA ALA A 509 17.99 -22.33 26.85
C ALA A 509 17.63 -20.85 26.73
N ILE A 510 16.68 -20.48 25.86
CA ILE A 510 16.20 -19.09 25.73
C ILE A 510 15.64 -18.57 27.06
N VAL A 511 14.83 -19.38 27.75
CA VAL A 511 14.28 -19.02 29.07
C VAL A 511 15.39 -18.81 30.11
N ALA A 512 16.40 -19.69 30.14
CA ALA A 512 17.53 -19.51 31.05
C ALA A 512 18.29 -18.20 30.80
N LYS A 513 18.37 -17.76 29.53
CA LYS A 513 18.92 -16.44 29.16
C LYS A 513 18.05 -15.28 29.66
N GLU A 514 16.73 -15.40 29.52
CA GLU A 514 15.77 -14.39 30.02
C GLU A 514 15.78 -14.26 31.55
N LEU A 515 16.14 -15.33 32.25
CA LEU A 515 16.29 -15.39 33.70
C LEU A 515 17.70 -14.99 34.19
N ASP A 516 18.55 -14.46 33.31
CA ASP A 516 19.96 -14.09 33.57
C ASP A 516 20.81 -15.24 34.15
N SER A 517 20.48 -16.49 33.82
CA SER A 517 21.21 -17.68 34.25
C SER A 517 22.14 -18.17 33.13
N GLU A 518 23.29 -17.50 32.96
CA GLU A 518 24.24 -17.77 31.89
C GLU A 518 24.74 -19.22 31.86
N LYS A 519 25.00 -19.80 33.04
CA LYS A 519 25.47 -21.19 33.15
C LYS A 519 24.43 -22.19 32.66
N ALA A 520 23.17 -22.00 33.05
CA ALA A 520 22.08 -22.87 32.62
C ALA A 520 21.76 -22.67 31.13
N HIS A 521 21.81 -21.42 30.64
CA HIS A 521 21.66 -21.09 29.23
C HIS A 521 22.67 -21.86 28.37
N MET A 522 23.96 -21.79 28.72
CA MET A 522 25.01 -22.49 27.99
C MET A 522 24.83 -24.01 28.00
N GLN A 523 24.55 -24.61 29.17
CA GLN A 523 24.36 -26.06 29.28
C GLN A 523 23.18 -26.57 28.44
N LEU A 524 22.05 -25.85 28.47
CA LEU A 524 20.85 -26.22 27.72
C LEU A 524 21.04 -26.02 26.21
N LEU A 525 21.79 -24.99 25.82
CA LEU A 525 22.13 -24.72 24.42
C LEU A 525 23.04 -25.81 23.84
N GLU A 526 24.01 -26.31 24.62
CA GLU A 526 24.86 -27.44 24.25
C GLU A 526 24.05 -28.73 24.08
N GLN A 527 23.14 -29.03 25.01
CA GLN A 527 22.24 -30.19 24.94
C GLN A 527 21.29 -30.11 23.73
N ALA A 528 20.71 -28.93 23.47
CA ALA A 528 19.86 -28.73 22.30
C ALA A 528 20.65 -28.88 20.99
N ALA A 529 21.89 -28.40 20.94
CA ALA A 529 22.77 -28.54 19.78
C ALA A 529 23.17 -30.00 19.52
N SER A 530 23.38 -30.81 20.57
CA SER A 530 23.63 -32.26 20.43
C SER A 530 22.41 -33.02 19.93
N GLU A 531 21.20 -32.56 20.25
CA GLU A 531 19.92 -33.05 19.72
C GLU A 531 19.61 -32.53 18.31
N ASN A 532 20.64 -32.10 17.57
CA ASN A 532 20.57 -31.64 16.18
C ASN A 532 19.71 -30.38 15.93
N ASN A 533 19.42 -29.57 16.94
CA ASN A 533 18.68 -28.32 16.75
C ASN A 533 19.55 -27.25 16.07
N ASN A 534 19.19 -26.87 14.84
CA ASN A 534 19.97 -25.93 14.02
C ASN A 534 20.05 -24.51 14.63
N GLN A 535 19.01 -24.04 15.31
CA GLN A 535 19.02 -22.73 15.98
C GLN A 535 19.91 -22.73 17.22
N ALA A 536 19.88 -23.82 18.00
CA ALA A 536 20.78 -24.01 19.12
C ALA A 536 22.25 -24.04 18.65
N LYS A 537 22.55 -24.80 17.58
CA LYS A 537 23.89 -24.84 16.97
C LYS A 537 24.35 -23.47 16.48
N TRP A 538 23.45 -22.68 15.88
CA TRP A 538 23.75 -21.32 15.43
C TRP A 538 24.14 -20.41 16.59
N GLN A 539 23.29 -20.33 17.62
CA GLN A 539 23.57 -19.47 18.78
C GLN A 539 24.82 -19.94 19.54
N LEU A 540 24.96 -21.25 19.74
CA LEU A 540 26.15 -21.81 20.39
C LEU A 540 27.41 -21.51 19.56
N GLY A 541 27.32 -21.65 18.24
CA GLY A 541 28.39 -21.31 17.31
C GLY A 541 28.85 -19.86 17.49
N LEU A 542 27.93 -18.90 17.44
CA LEU A 542 28.24 -17.48 17.65
C LEU A 542 28.88 -17.20 19.01
N MET A 543 28.42 -17.83 20.08
CA MET A 543 29.01 -17.66 21.42
C MET A 543 30.43 -18.25 21.48
N LEU A 544 30.64 -19.43 20.90
CA LEU A 544 31.95 -20.09 20.86
C LEU A 544 32.96 -19.33 19.99
N MET A 545 32.51 -18.63 18.95
CA MET A 545 33.35 -17.73 18.14
C MET A 545 33.98 -16.58 18.94
N GLN A 546 33.40 -16.22 20.09
CA GLN A 546 33.96 -15.19 20.98
C GLN A 546 34.94 -15.76 22.01
N GLY A 547 35.07 -17.09 22.10
CA GLY A 547 35.87 -17.78 23.09
C GLY A 547 37.35 -17.97 22.70
N THR A 548 37.97 -18.97 23.35
CA THR A 548 39.35 -19.43 23.11
C THR A 548 39.52 -20.07 21.74
N ALA A 549 40.76 -20.20 21.22
CA ALA A 549 41.01 -20.77 19.89
C ALA A 549 40.36 -22.16 19.64
N PRO A 550 40.35 -23.11 20.60
CA PRO A 550 39.61 -24.37 20.45
C PRO A 550 38.09 -24.18 20.38
N GLN A 551 37.54 -23.24 21.15
CA GLN A 551 36.11 -22.91 21.12
C GLN A 551 35.72 -22.27 19.79
N ARG A 552 36.54 -21.34 19.28
CA ARG A 552 36.31 -20.73 17.96
C ARG A 552 36.25 -21.78 16.87
N THR A 553 37.21 -22.69 16.85
CA THR A 553 37.23 -23.82 15.91
C THR A 553 35.92 -24.62 15.97
N LYS A 554 35.46 -24.99 17.17
CA LYS A 554 34.19 -25.70 17.37
C LYS A 554 32.99 -24.86 16.89
N GLY A 555 33.04 -23.55 17.09
CA GLY A 555 32.04 -22.60 16.59
C GLY A 555 31.99 -22.51 15.07
N GLU A 556 33.15 -22.44 14.42
CA GLU A 556 33.29 -22.45 12.95
C GLU A 556 32.71 -23.75 12.37
N ASP A 557 33.05 -24.89 12.95
CA ASP A 557 32.56 -26.21 12.52
C ASP A 557 31.03 -26.31 12.64
N LEU A 558 30.45 -25.81 13.74
CA LEU A 558 29.00 -25.79 13.95
C LEU A 558 28.28 -24.89 12.94
N ILE A 559 28.80 -23.68 12.69
CA ILE A 559 28.23 -22.71 11.75
C ILE A 559 28.31 -23.25 10.31
N MET A 560 29.43 -23.88 9.93
CA MET A 560 29.59 -24.49 8.61
C MET A 560 28.64 -25.67 8.42
N ASN A 561 28.50 -26.53 9.43
CA ASN A 561 27.59 -27.68 9.37
C ASN A 561 26.14 -27.26 9.09
N ILE A 562 25.65 -26.22 9.78
CA ILE A 562 24.27 -25.75 9.57
C ILE A 562 24.13 -24.91 8.29
N ALA A 563 25.18 -24.23 7.83
CA ALA A 563 25.18 -23.53 6.54
C ALA A 563 25.02 -24.52 5.37
N GLU A 564 25.71 -25.67 5.43
CA GLU A 564 25.56 -26.77 4.46
C GLU A 564 24.15 -27.39 4.52
N ALA A 565 23.54 -27.45 5.72
CA ALA A 565 22.14 -27.87 5.90
C ALA A 565 21.10 -26.84 5.41
N GLY A 566 21.52 -25.71 4.81
CA GLY A 566 20.63 -24.71 4.23
C GLY A 566 20.21 -23.58 5.17
N HIS A 567 20.83 -23.44 6.34
CA HIS A 567 20.53 -22.32 7.25
C HIS A 567 21.05 -20.98 6.68
N LYS A 568 20.12 -20.11 6.25
CA LYS A 568 20.42 -18.88 5.50
C LYS A 568 21.38 -17.94 6.21
N GLU A 569 21.15 -17.66 7.50
CA GLU A 569 21.96 -16.72 8.27
C GLU A 569 23.39 -17.24 8.47
N ALA A 570 23.51 -18.56 8.69
CA ALA A 570 24.81 -19.21 8.86
C ALA A 570 25.59 -19.21 7.54
N ALA A 571 24.92 -19.41 6.40
CA ALA A 571 25.56 -19.35 5.08
C ALA A 571 26.08 -17.94 4.75
N VAL A 572 25.31 -16.90 5.07
CA VAL A 572 25.76 -15.50 4.90
C VAL A 572 26.95 -15.21 5.82
N PHE A 573 26.87 -15.61 7.09
CA PHE A 573 27.95 -15.40 8.06
C PHE A 573 29.23 -16.15 7.66
N ALA A 574 29.12 -17.43 7.30
CA ALA A 574 30.25 -18.24 6.87
C ALA A 574 30.99 -17.61 5.68
N LYS A 575 30.23 -17.09 4.70
CA LYS A 575 30.80 -16.38 3.56
C LYS A 575 31.49 -15.07 3.97
N ALA A 576 30.86 -14.28 4.84
CA ALA A 576 31.41 -13.01 5.30
C ALA A 576 32.66 -13.17 6.17
N ALA A 577 32.68 -14.20 7.02
CA ALA A 577 33.80 -14.55 7.87
C ALA A 577 34.87 -15.40 7.16
N ASN A 578 34.69 -15.67 5.86
CA ASN A 578 35.57 -16.49 5.02
C ASN A 578 35.89 -17.86 5.62
N LEU A 579 34.87 -18.48 6.26
CA LEU A 579 34.99 -19.80 6.84
C LEU A 579 35.10 -20.83 5.70
N SER A 580 36.12 -21.68 5.77
CA SER A 580 36.37 -22.74 4.79
C SER A 580 36.49 -24.07 5.51
N ARG A 581 35.76 -25.07 5.00
CA ARG A 581 35.84 -26.45 5.50
C ARG A 581 37.25 -27.03 5.33
N PHE A 582 38.02 -26.48 4.40
CA PHE A 582 39.37 -26.93 4.08
C PHE A 582 40.45 -26.09 4.75
N ALA A 583 40.13 -25.12 5.62
CA ALA A 583 41.13 -24.23 6.23
C ALA A 583 42.33 -25.00 6.83
N LYS A 584 42.07 -26.09 7.56
CA LYS A 584 43.11 -26.98 8.11
C LYS A 584 43.78 -27.87 7.04
N LYS A 585 43.02 -28.29 6.03
CA LYS A 585 43.49 -29.17 4.94
C LYS A 585 44.33 -28.44 3.89
N LYS A 586 44.21 -27.11 3.76
CA LYS A 586 44.99 -26.32 2.79
C LYS A 586 46.50 -26.53 2.97
N LEU A 587 46.99 -26.52 4.22
CA LEU A 587 48.40 -26.76 4.52
C LEU A 587 48.81 -28.22 4.23
N GLU A 588 47.92 -29.18 4.48
CA GLU A 588 48.14 -30.59 4.16
C GLU A 588 48.23 -30.80 2.64
N PHE A 589 47.30 -30.21 1.87
CA PHE A 589 47.31 -30.26 0.41
C PHE A 589 48.62 -29.69 -0.15
N GLN A 590 49.07 -28.54 0.35
CA GLN A 590 50.35 -27.95 -0.07
C GLN A 590 51.54 -28.88 0.18
N LYS A 591 51.58 -29.58 1.33
CA LYS A 591 52.63 -30.56 1.64
C LYS A 591 52.58 -31.76 0.70
N VAL A 592 51.39 -32.32 0.44
CA VAL A 592 51.23 -33.45 -0.48
C VAL A 592 51.62 -33.05 -1.91
N ILE A 593 51.14 -31.91 -2.40
CA ILE A 593 51.51 -31.37 -3.74
C ILE A 593 53.02 -31.19 -3.87
N THR A 594 53.68 -30.64 -2.85
CA THR A 594 55.14 -30.43 -2.83
C THR A 594 55.87 -31.77 -2.91
N SER A 595 55.41 -32.78 -2.17
CA SER A 595 55.94 -34.14 -2.22
C SER A 595 55.77 -34.78 -3.62
N LEU A 596 54.59 -34.64 -4.24
CA LEU A 596 54.33 -35.17 -5.59
C LEU A 596 55.23 -34.56 -6.66
N ASN A 597 55.47 -33.25 -6.58
CA ASN A 597 56.35 -32.56 -7.52
C ASN A 597 57.83 -32.95 -7.34
N THR A 598 58.28 -33.09 -6.10
CA THR A 598 59.70 -33.34 -5.81
C THR A 598 60.07 -34.82 -5.93
N VAL A 599 59.24 -35.71 -5.38
CA VAL A 599 59.51 -37.15 -5.30
C VAL A 599 59.02 -37.89 -6.54
N ARG A 600 57.76 -37.66 -6.94
CA ARG A 600 57.14 -38.38 -8.07
C ARG A 600 57.30 -37.68 -9.41
N LYS A 601 57.88 -36.46 -9.42
CA LYS A 601 58.04 -35.61 -10.61
C LYS A 601 56.70 -35.27 -11.29
N ILE A 602 55.63 -35.23 -10.51
CA ILE A 602 54.28 -34.88 -10.98
C ILE A 602 53.99 -33.43 -10.60
N TRP A 603 53.77 -32.60 -11.60
CA TRP A 603 53.33 -31.23 -11.40
C TRP A 603 51.80 -31.17 -11.38
N ILE A 604 51.24 -30.48 -10.39
CA ILE A 604 49.80 -30.22 -10.30
C ILE A 604 49.60 -28.70 -10.29
N GLY A 605 48.65 -28.22 -11.08
CA GLY A 605 48.29 -26.80 -11.13
C GLY A 605 46.83 -26.57 -11.51
N TYR A 606 46.43 -25.31 -11.52
CA TYR A 606 45.10 -24.88 -11.91
C TYR A 606 45.19 -24.05 -13.20
N SER A 607 44.36 -24.41 -14.17
CA SER A 607 44.19 -23.69 -15.43
C SER A 607 42.86 -22.96 -15.42
N SER A 608 42.87 -21.69 -15.83
CA SER A 608 41.64 -20.89 -15.98
C SER A 608 40.66 -21.48 -17.00
N TYR A 609 41.15 -22.26 -17.97
CA TYR A 609 40.33 -22.89 -19.00
C TYR A 609 39.91 -24.31 -18.66
N TYR A 610 40.76 -25.07 -17.96
CA TYR A 610 40.58 -26.51 -17.78
C TYR A 610 40.39 -26.97 -16.33
N GLY A 611 40.44 -26.06 -15.36
CA GLY A 611 40.40 -26.40 -13.93
C GLY A 611 41.70 -27.06 -13.47
N TRP A 612 41.61 -28.07 -12.60
CA TRP A 612 42.80 -28.79 -12.13
C TRP A 612 43.46 -29.57 -13.27
N VAL A 613 44.77 -29.41 -13.41
CA VAL A 613 45.59 -30.05 -14.45
C VAL A 613 46.86 -30.67 -13.87
N ILE A 614 47.30 -31.75 -14.49
CA ILE A 614 48.44 -32.56 -14.07
C ILE A 614 49.43 -32.64 -15.22
N LEU A 615 50.73 -32.54 -14.92
CA LEU A 615 51.82 -32.75 -15.86
C LEU A 615 52.84 -33.72 -15.26
N ASP A 616 52.97 -34.90 -15.87
CA ASP A 616 53.97 -35.90 -15.49
C ASP A 616 55.30 -35.61 -16.20
N ARG A 617 56.36 -35.27 -15.44
CA ARG A 617 57.68 -34.96 -15.99
C ARG A 617 58.52 -36.20 -16.30
N ASN A 618 58.03 -37.40 -16.01
CA ASN A 618 58.67 -38.64 -16.44
C ASN A 618 58.46 -38.87 -17.95
N LEU A 619 57.39 -38.31 -18.53
CA LEU A 619 57.16 -38.33 -19.98
C LEU A 619 58.25 -37.56 -20.71
N ILE A 620 58.87 -38.18 -21.73
CA ILE A 620 59.98 -37.62 -22.52
C ILE A 620 59.64 -36.21 -23.03
N GLN A 621 58.40 -35.98 -23.45
CA GLN A 621 57.94 -34.70 -24.00
C GLN A 621 57.90 -33.57 -22.94
N ASN A 622 57.70 -33.92 -21.67
CA ASN A 622 57.59 -32.99 -20.54
C ASN A 622 58.92 -32.72 -19.83
N GLN A 623 59.99 -33.43 -20.19
CA GLN A 623 61.32 -33.24 -19.61
C GLN A 623 61.92 -31.87 -19.97
N SER A 624 62.75 -31.32 -19.08
CA SER A 624 63.46 -30.06 -19.33
C SER A 624 64.41 -30.18 -20.53
N GLY A 625 64.61 -29.08 -21.27
CA GLY A 625 65.51 -29.01 -22.42
C GLY A 625 64.97 -29.58 -23.74
N ARG A 626 63.74 -30.10 -23.76
CA ARG A 626 63.07 -30.56 -25.00
C ARG A 626 62.30 -29.42 -25.67
N LYS A 627 62.21 -29.44 -27.01
CA LYS A 627 61.50 -28.43 -27.81
C LYS A 627 60.03 -28.77 -28.10
N ASN A 628 59.57 -29.98 -27.75
CA ASN A 628 58.21 -30.43 -28.00
C ASN A 628 57.21 -29.75 -27.05
N SER A 629 55.94 -29.68 -27.47
CA SER A 629 54.82 -29.25 -26.64
C SER A 629 54.67 -30.14 -25.40
N LEU A 630 54.23 -29.53 -24.30
CA LEU A 630 53.96 -30.20 -23.04
C LEU A 630 52.60 -30.90 -23.10
N LEU A 631 52.51 -32.09 -22.52
CA LEU A 631 51.25 -32.81 -22.35
C LEU A 631 50.73 -32.63 -20.92
N PHE A 632 49.50 -32.15 -20.82
CA PHE A 632 48.75 -32.00 -19.58
C PHE A 632 47.54 -32.92 -19.59
N GLN A 633 47.11 -33.36 -18.40
CA GLN A 633 45.87 -34.11 -18.18
C GLN A 633 44.92 -33.27 -17.32
N THR A 634 43.65 -33.15 -17.71
CA THR A 634 42.63 -32.44 -16.92
C THR A 634 42.05 -33.32 -15.80
N TYR A 635 41.50 -32.69 -14.75
CA TYR A 635 40.73 -33.37 -13.72
C TYR A 635 39.45 -32.56 -13.40
N PRO A 636 38.26 -33.19 -13.28
CA PRO A 636 37.98 -34.63 -13.29
C PRO A 636 37.85 -35.28 -14.69
N GLY A 637 38.17 -34.58 -15.78
CA GLY A 637 37.91 -35.05 -17.15
C GLY A 637 38.94 -36.00 -17.77
N GLU A 638 40.13 -36.14 -17.18
CA GLU A 638 41.26 -36.96 -17.65
C GLU A 638 41.67 -36.78 -19.11
N LYS A 639 41.25 -35.67 -19.75
CA LYS A 639 41.57 -35.39 -21.14
C LYS A 639 43.02 -34.94 -21.24
N ILE A 640 43.77 -35.56 -22.14
CA ILE A 640 45.13 -35.15 -22.48
C ILE A 640 45.06 -34.03 -23.52
N PHE A 641 45.79 -32.95 -23.29
CA PHE A 641 45.92 -31.85 -24.23
C PHE A 641 47.37 -31.34 -24.26
N SER A 642 47.77 -30.79 -25.40
CA SER A 642 49.12 -30.30 -25.63
C SER A 642 49.21 -28.77 -25.55
N VAL A 643 50.24 -28.25 -24.90
CA VAL A 643 50.48 -26.80 -24.77
C VAL A 643 51.91 -26.49 -25.19
N GLU A 644 52.09 -25.51 -26.07
CA GLU A 644 53.43 -25.02 -26.41
C GLU A 644 54.11 -24.45 -25.16
N ARG A 645 55.41 -24.71 -25.00
CA ARG A 645 56.16 -24.31 -23.80
C ARG A 645 56.13 -22.80 -23.53
N ALA A 646 56.06 -21.99 -24.59
CA ALA A 646 55.93 -20.53 -24.49
C ALA A 646 54.61 -20.08 -23.82
N ASN A 647 53.58 -20.92 -23.89
CA ASN A 647 52.24 -20.66 -23.33
C ASN A 647 52.05 -21.29 -21.94
N TRP A 648 53.09 -21.90 -21.37
CA TRP A 648 53.08 -22.36 -19.98
C TRP A 648 53.56 -21.25 -19.05
N ASN A 649 52.72 -20.24 -18.87
CA ASN A 649 52.98 -19.06 -18.04
C ASN A 649 51.78 -18.68 -17.17
N GLU A 650 52.05 -17.94 -16.09
CA GLU A 650 51.00 -17.29 -15.30
C GLU A 650 50.36 -16.17 -16.13
N PRO A 651 49.03 -15.92 -16.04
CA PRO A 651 48.07 -16.54 -15.12
C PRO A 651 47.36 -17.79 -15.69
N GLN A 652 47.67 -18.23 -16.91
CA GLN A 652 46.96 -19.34 -17.56
C GLN A 652 47.13 -20.68 -16.85
N PHE A 653 48.29 -20.87 -16.22
CA PHE A 653 48.62 -22.03 -15.39
C PHE A 653 49.23 -21.55 -14.08
N ILE A 654 48.51 -21.78 -12.98
CA ILE A 654 48.94 -21.43 -11.63
C ILE A 654 49.35 -22.70 -10.91
N TYR A 655 50.49 -22.65 -10.23
CA TYR A 655 50.94 -23.78 -9.43
C TYR A 655 49.94 -24.08 -8.31
N ALA A 656 49.61 -25.35 -8.08
CA ALA A 656 48.58 -25.75 -7.13
C ALA A 656 48.86 -25.24 -5.70
N ASP A 657 50.11 -25.26 -5.26
CA ASP A 657 50.54 -24.73 -3.95
C ASP A 657 50.16 -23.24 -3.73
N LYS A 658 50.30 -22.41 -4.77
CA LYS A 658 49.90 -21.00 -4.81
C LYS A 658 48.38 -20.87 -4.91
N TYR A 659 47.73 -21.69 -5.73
CA TYR A 659 46.29 -21.59 -5.95
C TYR A 659 45.46 -22.06 -4.75
N VAL A 660 45.91 -23.06 -3.99
CA VAL A 660 45.20 -23.60 -2.79
C VAL A 660 44.81 -22.52 -1.79
N GLY A 661 45.63 -21.47 -1.64
CA GLY A 661 45.34 -20.35 -0.74
C GLY A 661 44.05 -19.61 -1.09
N VAL A 662 43.82 -19.41 -2.39
CA VAL A 662 42.70 -18.62 -2.95
C VAL A 662 41.60 -19.47 -3.59
N ALA A 663 41.79 -20.79 -3.65
CA ALA A 663 40.85 -21.72 -4.24
C ALA A 663 39.50 -21.75 -3.49
N SER A 664 38.41 -21.91 -4.25
CA SER A 664 37.08 -22.10 -3.69
C SER A 664 36.93 -23.47 -3.01
N ASP A 665 36.01 -23.63 -2.07
CA ASP A 665 35.75 -24.93 -1.42
C ASP A 665 35.34 -26.02 -2.44
N LYS A 666 34.71 -25.63 -3.57
CA LYS A 666 34.43 -26.52 -4.70
C LYS A 666 35.71 -27.03 -5.35
N ASP A 667 36.65 -26.13 -5.64
CA ASP A 667 37.94 -26.49 -6.22
C ASP A 667 38.78 -27.32 -5.23
N LEU A 668 38.75 -26.99 -3.93
CA LEU A 668 39.45 -27.73 -2.88
C LEU A 668 38.86 -29.12 -2.68
N ALA A 669 37.55 -29.31 -2.82
CA ALA A 669 36.92 -30.62 -2.81
C ALA A 669 37.35 -31.47 -4.01
N GLN A 670 37.50 -30.88 -5.19
CA GLN A 670 38.05 -31.57 -6.36
C GLN A 670 39.52 -31.93 -6.14
N LEU A 671 40.31 -31.00 -5.60
CA LEU A 671 41.71 -31.24 -5.26
C LEU A 671 41.85 -32.37 -4.23
N ALA A 672 41.00 -32.43 -3.21
CA ALA A 672 41.01 -33.50 -2.23
C ALA A 672 40.86 -34.87 -2.90
N LYS A 673 39.86 -35.02 -3.77
CA LYS A 673 39.64 -36.25 -4.55
C LYS A 673 40.79 -36.56 -5.52
N LEU A 674 41.40 -35.53 -6.10
CA LEU A 674 42.57 -35.69 -6.96
C LEU A 674 43.78 -36.21 -6.16
N LEU A 675 44.02 -35.67 -4.97
CA LEU A 675 45.14 -36.06 -4.12
C LEU A 675 44.95 -37.45 -3.50
N GLU A 676 43.70 -37.90 -3.27
CA GLU A 676 43.41 -39.29 -2.86
C GLU A 676 43.91 -40.35 -3.85
N ARG A 677 44.20 -39.97 -5.10
CA ARG A 677 44.76 -40.89 -6.11
C ARG A 677 46.25 -41.16 -5.95
N TYR A 678 46.93 -40.43 -5.06
CA TYR A 678 48.39 -40.46 -4.93
C TYR A 678 48.83 -40.76 -3.50
#